data_AF-A0A2H0JBD7-F1
#
_entry.id   AF-A0A2H0JBD7-F1
#
_cell.length_a   1.000
_cell.length_b   1.000
_cell.length_c   1.000
_cell.angle_alpha   90.00
_cell.angle_beta   90.00
_cell.angle_gamma   90.00
#
_symmetry.space_group_name_H-M   'P 1'
#
loop_
_entity.id
_entity.type
_entity.pdbx_description
1 polymer ?
#
loop_
_entity_poly.entity_id
_entity_poly.type
_entity_poly.pdbx_seq_one_letter_code
_entity_poly.pdbx_strand_id
1 'polypeptide(L)'
;GFGNDPTLPCHAQLAEQLTGFPEVHWATVPFSLIAADAEGKAEKNQPALAAASQPFFGKMEKPGFLGSQVWQVLAKEIEIEGAWFFVPNPGVLYPAIYDLLDRVAASAKSVRPFVQTKYEGYRCDLTGEAEWLTTDRTQLVYGKQGRKDAPTLWNKTAQAFPGLFRKGEHLSALAMLKRMWPRTFAQELEATLDIKVQRYVVSTHTMALATSLERWIEDGGLSDNRADEFKRLIAEAADSPRTALPRRLVKKLYARGAVSTQTQELAARLPGLLDQDDLTEDKARTLNRDIEKLLGAKPEAYYAFILLDGDRMGAWLSGTEPDYLLTYRDTWHPKIRHTAAQKFPQLAEYLGSQRAVSPARHMAISAALNDFALIMARHVVEDLCKGKLIYAGGDDVLAMVSVDDLLRCLTLLRLAYSGIWPEQDGLADLLKLGNERNMAKLKRGHAMLDGQLLRLMGEKATASAGAIVAHHQTPLSRVLRELRATEKRAKTQGGRDAFSINLLKRSGGAVHLTLPWVAPGEKWPDALKGSLTDTPMSLLIKLRDSFVGKTSRRAAYLTQGWLEDLPTASQIGGETLENLLSANLRHQLKRQGGDSAGALGPLLAQIACAVGKGRSPDSHDSLKSPEAALVRDMLAVAEFLAREGRTDCREKTRP
;
A
#
# COMPACT_ATOMS: atom_id res chain seq x y z
N GLY A 1 10.29 21.67 33.44
CA GLY A 1 9.79 22.46 34.58
C GLY A 1 9.21 21.61 35.71
N PHE A 2 9.54 20.31 35.77
CA PHE A 2 9.40 19.45 36.94
C PHE A 2 10.78 18.80 37.14
N GLY A 3 11.18 18.56 38.40
CA GLY A 3 12.37 17.77 38.68
C GLY A 3 12.16 16.31 38.25
N ASN A 4 13.23 15.62 37.86
CA ASN A 4 13.18 14.18 37.65
C ASN A 4 13.22 13.48 39.01
N ASP A 5 12.04 13.29 39.61
CA ASP A 5 11.86 12.64 40.90
C ASP A 5 11.14 11.29 40.71
N PRO A 6 11.81 10.14 40.98
CA PRO A 6 11.24 8.81 40.83
C PRO A 6 9.94 8.58 41.63
N THR A 7 9.67 9.42 42.64
CA THR A 7 8.43 9.33 43.44
C THR A 7 7.21 9.89 42.72
N LEU A 8 7.39 10.61 41.60
CA LEU A 8 6.28 11.13 40.81
C LEU A 8 5.45 9.97 40.21
N PRO A 9 4.10 10.05 40.26
CA PRO A 9 3.22 8.99 39.78
C PRO A 9 3.48 8.54 38.33
N CYS A 10 3.92 9.44 37.46
CA CYS A 10 4.21 9.14 36.06
C CYS A 10 5.24 8.03 35.89
N HIS A 11 6.21 7.86 36.80
CA HIS A 11 7.20 6.77 36.73
C HIS A 11 6.56 5.40 36.95
N ALA A 12 5.71 5.28 37.98
CA ALA A 12 4.95 4.06 38.22
C ALA A 12 3.94 3.78 37.09
N GLN A 13 3.24 4.82 36.61
CA GLN A 13 2.32 4.71 35.46
C GLN A 13 3.04 4.24 34.19
N LEU A 14 4.26 4.73 33.92
CA LEU A 14 5.08 4.30 32.79
C LEU A 14 5.40 2.80 32.87
N ALA A 15 5.89 2.34 34.02
CA ALA A 15 6.24 0.93 34.22
C ALA A 15 5.02 0.02 34.05
N GLU A 16 3.89 0.39 34.65
CA GLU A 16 2.63 -0.36 34.54
C GLU A 16 2.10 -0.40 33.09
N GLN A 17 1.98 0.77 32.45
CA GLN A 17 1.42 0.87 31.09
C GLN A 17 2.30 0.25 30.00
N LEU A 18 3.61 0.09 30.25
CA LEU A 18 4.55 -0.55 29.32
C LEU A 18 4.87 -2.00 29.70
N THR A 19 4.23 -2.54 30.74
CA THR A 19 4.43 -3.94 31.14
C THR A 19 4.07 -4.87 29.97
N GLY A 20 5.03 -5.71 29.57
CA GLY A 20 4.86 -6.64 28.45
C GLY A 20 5.01 -6.03 27.05
N PHE A 21 5.35 -4.74 26.92
CA PHE A 21 5.63 -4.11 25.63
C PHE A 21 7.15 -4.03 25.35
N PRO A 22 7.64 -4.50 24.19
CA PRO A 22 6.89 -5.21 23.14
C PRO A 22 6.61 -6.68 23.52
N GLU A 23 5.45 -7.19 23.10
CA GLU A 23 5.12 -8.61 23.23
C GLU A 23 5.81 -9.39 22.11
N VAL A 24 6.57 -10.44 22.47
CA VAL A 24 7.31 -11.28 21.52
C VAL A 24 6.92 -12.73 21.70
N HIS A 25 6.33 -13.31 20.66
CA HIS A 25 6.08 -14.76 20.57
C HIS A 25 7.11 -15.41 19.67
N TRP A 26 7.63 -16.56 20.08
CA TRP A 26 8.57 -17.35 19.29
C TRP A 26 8.26 -18.85 19.42
N ALA A 27 8.69 -19.62 18.43
CA ALA A 27 8.55 -21.06 18.38
C ALA A 27 9.77 -21.67 17.69
N THR A 28 10.13 -22.90 18.06
CA THR A 28 11.25 -23.63 17.46
C THR A 28 10.88 -25.10 17.29
N VAL A 29 11.26 -25.68 16.15
CA VAL A 29 11.16 -27.12 15.88
C VAL A 29 12.56 -27.64 15.55
N PRO A 30 13.12 -28.58 16.33
CA PRO A 30 14.48 -29.03 16.12
C PRO A 30 14.58 -30.01 14.94
N PHE A 31 15.62 -29.84 14.12
CA PHE A 31 15.94 -30.76 13.02
C PHE A 31 16.25 -32.19 13.49
N SER A 32 16.63 -32.37 14.77
CA SER A 32 16.88 -33.68 15.37
C SER A 32 15.65 -34.60 15.45
N LEU A 33 14.45 -34.09 15.12
CA LEU A 33 13.26 -34.94 14.94
C LEU A 33 13.33 -35.80 13.67
N ILE A 34 14.20 -35.44 12.72
CA ILE A 34 14.41 -36.19 11.49
C ILE A 34 15.34 -37.37 11.79
N ALA A 35 14.85 -38.58 11.55
CA ALA A 35 15.63 -39.80 11.61
C ALA A 35 16.53 -39.93 10.37
N ALA A 36 17.80 -40.25 10.59
CA ALA A 36 18.78 -40.51 9.53
C ALA A 36 19.65 -41.70 9.90
N ASP A 37 20.10 -42.46 8.90
CA ASP A 37 21.03 -43.58 9.09
C ASP A 37 22.46 -43.09 9.40
N ALA A 38 23.38 -44.04 9.63
CA ALA A 38 24.77 -43.74 9.97
C ALA A 38 25.50 -42.99 8.84
N GLU A 39 25.05 -43.16 7.60
CA GLU A 39 25.56 -42.51 6.40
C GLU A 39 24.91 -41.12 6.15
N GLY A 40 23.97 -40.71 7.02
CA GLY A 40 23.29 -39.41 6.95
C GLY A 40 22.14 -39.36 5.94
N LYS A 41 21.63 -40.51 5.48
CA LYS A 41 20.44 -40.59 4.61
C LYS A 41 19.17 -40.55 5.45
N ALA A 42 18.13 -39.88 4.96
CA ALA A 42 16.88 -39.80 5.69
C ALA A 42 16.15 -41.16 5.68
N GLU A 43 15.74 -41.62 6.87
CA GLU A 43 14.97 -42.85 7.00
C GLU A 43 13.54 -42.67 6.46
N LYS A 44 12.90 -43.76 6.03
CA LYS A 44 11.55 -43.72 5.43
C LYS A 44 10.43 -43.42 6.44
N ASN A 45 10.54 -43.89 7.69
CA ASN A 45 9.42 -43.98 8.63
C ASN A 45 9.29 -42.81 9.63
N GLN A 46 10.32 -41.98 9.80
CA GLN A 46 10.28 -40.70 10.54
C GLN A 46 9.41 -40.67 11.83
N PRO A 47 9.59 -41.59 12.78
CA PRO A 47 8.64 -41.79 13.89
C PRO A 47 8.56 -40.61 14.86
N ALA A 48 9.71 -39.99 15.20
CA ALA A 48 9.75 -38.84 16.11
C ALA A 48 9.05 -37.61 15.51
N LEU A 49 9.31 -37.32 14.23
CA LEU A 49 8.65 -36.25 13.50
C LEU A 49 7.14 -36.49 13.35
N ALA A 50 6.73 -37.74 13.06
CA ALA A 50 5.33 -38.11 12.99
C ALA A 50 4.63 -37.92 14.35
N ALA A 51 5.25 -38.36 15.45
CA ALA A 51 4.74 -38.21 16.81
C ALA A 51 4.60 -36.74 17.20
N ALA A 52 5.61 -35.90 16.92
CA ALA A 52 5.56 -34.46 17.17
C ALA A 52 4.46 -33.73 16.38
N SER A 53 4.07 -34.28 15.23
CA SER A 53 3.02 -33.72 14.37
C SER A 53 1.60 -34.15 14.75
N GLN A 54 1.44 -35.25 15.51
CA GLN A 54 0.13 -35.80 15.91
C GLN A 54 -0.84 -34.77 16.52
N PRO A 55 -0.43 -33.85 17.42
CA PRO A 55 -1.34 -32.88 18.02
C PRO A 55 -2.08 -32.00 17.00
N PHE A 56 -1.51 -31.80 15.81
CA PHE A 56 -2.08 -30.95 14.76
C PHE A 56 -2.79 -31.73 13.65
N PHE A 57 -2.52 -33.02 13.50
CA PHE A 57 -3.04 -33.87 12.44
C PHE A 57 -4.01 -34.95 12.94
N GLY A 58 -4.21 -35.07 14.26
CA GLY A 58 -4.95 -36.18 14.85
C GLY A 58 -4.20 -37.51 14.69
N LYS A 59 -4.88 -38.63 14.96
CA LYS A 59 -4.31 -40.00 14.95
C LYS A 59 -3.96 -40.56 13.56
N MET A 60 -3.56 -39.71 12.60
CA MET A 60 -3.11 -40.14 11.27
C MET A 60 -1.71 -40.77 11.36
N GLU A 61 -1.54 -41.95 10.77
CA GLU A 61 -0.26 -42.66 10.78
C GLU A 61 0.85 -41.89 10.02
N LYS A 62 0.48 -41.20 8.93
CA LYS A 62 1.41 -40.41 8.10
C LYS A 62 0.91 -38.97 7.94
N PRO A 63 1.25 -38.06 8.87
CA PRO A 63 0.75 -36.70 8.86
C PRO A 63 1.42 -35.83 7.78
N GLY A 64 0.65 -34.93 7.17
CA GLY A 64 1.15 -33.89 6.26
C GLY A 64 2.06 -34.42 5.14
N PHE A 65 3.27 -33.85 5.02
CA PHE A 65 4.25 -34.23 4.00
C PHE A 65 4.67 -35.70 4.08
N LEU A 66 4.68 -36.33 5.25
CA LEU A 66 5.03 -37.75 5.43
C LEU A 66 4.03 -38.70 4.75
N GLY A 67 2.79 -38.25 4.54
CA GLY A 67 1.76 -38.99 3.79
C GLY A 67 1.72 -38.66 2.29
N SER A 68 2.51 -37.70 1.83
CA SER A 68 2.41 -37.16 0.47
C SER A 68 2.98 -38.10 -0.60
N GLN A 69 2.45 -38.03 -1.82
CA GLN A 69 2.98 -38.76 -2.98
C GLN A 69 4.45 -38.38 -3.25
N VAL A 70 4.81 -37.10 -3.11
CA VAL A 70 6.19 -36.65 -3.32
C VAL A 70 7.16 -37.29 -2.32
N TRP A 71 6.80 -37.47 -1.05
CA TRP A 71 7.66 -38.20 -0.10
C TRP A 71 7.82 -39.68 -0.48
N GLN A 72 6.79 -40.33 -1.02
CA GLN A 72 6.91 -41.72 -1.49
C GLN A 72 7.95 -41.89 -2.61
N VAL A 73 8.13 -40.85 -3.42
CA VAL A 73 9.17 -40.79 -4.46
C VAL A 73 10.52 -40.41 -3.85
N LEU A 74 10.56 -39.33 -3.08
CA LEU A 74 11.81 -38.77 -2.52
C LEU A 74 12.37 -39.57 -1.34
N ALA A 75 11.68 -40.57 -0.81
CA ALA A 75 12.22 -41.50 0.18
C ALA A 75 13.05 -42.65 -0.44
N LYS A 76 13.10 -42.74 -1.77
CA LYS A 76 13.84 -43.78 -2.51
C LYS A 76 15.10 -43.18 -3.12
N GLU A 77 16.13 -44.00 -3.22
CA GLU A 77 17.30 -43.69 -4.03
C GLU A 77 16.95 -43.83 -5.51
N ILE A 78 17.54 -42.98 -6.34
CA ILE A 78 17.36 -43.01 -7.79
C ILE A 78 18.74 -43.08 -8.43
N GLU A 79 18.96 -44.15 -9.19
CA GLU A 79 20.20 -44.41 -9.92
C GLU A 79 19.98 -44.22 -11.43
N ILE A 80 20.94 -43.60 -12.10
CA ILE A 80 21.00 -43.47 -13.56
C ILE A 80 22.39 -43.85 -14.05
N GLU A 81 22.49 -44.73 -15.06
CA GLU A 81 23.77 -45.11 -15.70
C GLU A 81 24.90 -45.49 -14.72
N GLY A 82 24.58 -46.19 -13.61
CA GLY A 82 25.59 -46.61 -12.62
C GLY A 82 25.99 -45.51 -11.61
N ALA A 83 25.29 -44.36 -11.61
CA ALA A 83 25.54 -43.24 -10.71
C ALA A 83 24.27 -42.82 -9.96
N TRP A 84 24.43 -42.41 -8.70
CA TRP A 84 23.35 -41.88 -7.90
C TRP A 84 22.89 -40.51 -8.41
N PHE A 85 21.68 -40.44 -8.95
CA PHE A 85 21.03 -39.19 -9.29
C PHE A 85 20.45 -38.50 -8.06
N PHE A 86 19.83 -39.27 -7.18
CA PHE A 86 19.19 -38.75 -5.96
C PHE A 86 19.34 -39.74 -4.81
N VAL A 87 19.76 -39.22 -3.65
CA VAL A 87 19.83 -39.94 -2.38
C VAL A 87 19.11 -39.09 -1.33
N PRO A 88 18.13 -39.65 -0.59
CA PRO A 88 17.37 -38.89 0.40
C PRO A 88 18.26 -38.44 1.55
N ASN A 89 18.30 -37.13 1.81
CA ASN A 89 18.96 -36.58 3.00
C ASN A 89 17.93 -35.90 3.92
N PRO A 90 18.26 -35.59 5.19
CA PRO A 90 17.35 -34.94 6.12
C PRO A 90 16.71 -33.64 5.60
N GLY A 91 17.42 -32.89 4.75
CA GLY A 91 16.91 -31.65 4.15
C GLY A 91 15.66 -31.84 3.28
N VAL A 92 15.44 -33.05 2.74
CA VAL A 92 14.23 -33.41 1.97
C VAL A 92 12.97 -33.29 2.82
N LEU A 93 13.08 -33.46 4.14
CA LEU A 93 11.98 -33.38 5.10
C LEU A 93 11.73 -31.98 5.64
N TYR A 94 12.40 -30.95 5.09
CA TYR A 94 12.15 -29.56 5.41
C TYR A 94 10.66 -29.16 5.36
N PRO A 95 9.83 -29.59 4.38
CA PRO A 95 8.40 -29.28 4.39
C PRO A 95 7.67 -29.74 5.65
N ALA A 96 8.01 -30.92 6.17
CA ALA A 96 7.38 -31.46 7.38
C ALA A 96 7.79 -30.66 8.63
N ILE A 97 9.07 -30.29 8.74
CA ILE A 97 9.57 -29.45 9.83
C ILE A 97 8.96 -28.04 9.76
N TYR A 98 8.89 -27.46 8.57
CA TYR A 98 8.34 -26.12 8.37
C TYR A 98 6.83 -26.06 8.68
N ASP A 99 6.04 -27.03 8.22
CA ASP A 99 4.61 -27.11 8.54
C ASP A 99 4.37 -27.32 10.05
N LEU A 100 5.18 -28.13 10.71
CA LEU A 100 5.15 -28.26 12.17
C LEU A 100 5.49 -26.93 12.86
N LEU A 101 6.52 -26.21 12.38
CA LEU A 101 6.91 -24.91 12.92
C LEU A 101 5.80 -23.87 12.76
N ASP A 102 5.17 -23.80 11.59
CA ASP A 102 4.09 -22.85 11.30
C ASP A 102 2.89 -23.08 12.25
N ARG A 103 2.54 -24.35 12.47
CA ARG A 103 1.47 -24.74 13.41
C ARG A 103 1.81 -24.40 14.86
N VAL A 104 3.02 -24.71 15.32
CA VAL A 104 3.47 -24.38 16.68
C VAL A 104 3.53 -22.87 16.89
N ALA A 105 4.03 -22.12 15.90
CA ALA A 105 4.04 -20.66 15.92
C ALA A 105 2.62 -20.06 16.00
N ALA A 106 1.68 -20.60 15.21
CA ALA A 106 0.27 -20.21 15.28
C ALA A 106 -0.37 -20.52 16.65
N SER A 107 -0.03 -21.65 17.26
CA SER A 107 -0.45 -22.00 18.62
C SER A 107 0.13 -21.04 19.65
N ALA A 108 1.44 -20.76 19.60
CA ALA A 108 2.10 -19.82 20.52
C ALA A 108 1.46 -18.42 20.46
N LYS A 109 1.15 -17.94 19.25
CA LYS A 109 0.44 -16.67 19.03
C LYS A 109 -1.00 -16.67 19.55
N SER A 110 -1.62 -17.84 19.65
CA SER A 110 -3.01 -18.00 20.12
C SER A 110 -3.15 -18.02 21.64
N VAL A 111 -2.07 -18.30 22.39
CA VAL A 111 -2.09 -18.36 23.87
C VAL A 111 -2.50 -17.02 24.50
N ARG A 112 -2.15 -15.88 23.89
CA ARG A 112 -2.50 -14.50 24.27
C ARG A 112 -2.79 -14.32 25.77
N PRO A 113 -1.76 -14.31 26.63
CA PRO A 113 -1.96 -14.11 28.07
C PRO A 113 -2.62 -12.74 28.30
N PHE A 114 -3.83 -12.73 28.85
CA PHE A 114 -4.54 -11.50 29.17
C PHE A 114 -4.41 -11.17 30.65
N VAL A 115 -3.87 -9.98 30.94
CA VAL A 115 -3.84 -9.41 32.29
C VAL A 115 -4.72 -8.16 32.30
N GLN A 116 -5.71 -8.13 33.19
CA GLN A 116 -6.62 -6.98 33.30
C GLN A 116 -5.93 -5.84 34.07
N THR A 117 -5.72 -4.70 33.41
CA THR A 117 -5.23 -3.45 34.02
C THR A 117 -6.37 -2.48 34.32
N LYS A 118 -6.31 -1.78 35.46
CA LYS A 118 -7.29 -0.75 35.84
C LYS A 118 -6.71 0.63 35.55
N TYR A 119 -7.43 1.44 34.78
CA TYR A 119 -7.07 2.83 34.50
C TYR A 119 -8.15 3.80 34.98
N GLU A 120 -7.75 4.93 35.56
CA GLU A 120 -8.63 5.91 36.19
C GLU A 120 -8.71 7.20 35.36
N GLY A 121 -9.79 7.97 35.57
CA GLY A 121 -9.98 9.25 34.88
C GLY A 121 -10.11 9.17 33.36
N TYR A 122 -9.83 10.29 32.69
CA TYR A 122 -9.88 10.40 31.23
C TYR A 122 -8.76 9.60 30.55
N ARG A 123 -9.04 9.09 29.34
CA ARG A 123 -8.05 8.36 28.55
C ARG A 123 -7.14 9.29 27.75
N CYS A 124 -6.01 8.73 27.35
CA CYS A 124 -5.05 9.32 26.43
C CYS A 124 -5.75 9.89 25.19
N ASP A 125 -5.44 11.14 24.84
CA ASP A 125 -6.06 11.82 23.70
C ASP A 125 -5.65 11.24 22.33
N LEU A 126 -4.53 10.52 22.28
CA LEU A 126 -4.03 9.90 21.05
C LEU A 126 -4.54 8.47 20.84
N THR A 127 -4.54 7.63 21.88
CA THR A 127 -4.90 6.21 21.76
C THR A 127 -6.30 5.90 22.29
N GLY A 128 -6.80 6.65 23.27
CA GLY A 128 -8.07 6.37 23.95
C GLY A 128 -8.05 5.14 24.87
N GLU A 129 -6.89 4.53 25.11
CA GLU A 129 -6.79 3.22 25.78
C GLU A 129 -6.44 3.33 27.27
N ALA A 130 -5.27 3.88 27.60
CA ALA A 130 -4.78 4.03 28.96
C ALA A 130 -5.02 5.44 29.52
N GLU A 131 -4.94 5.59 30.84
CA GLU A 131 -4.90 6.90 31.50
C GLU A 131 -3.64 7.70 31.08
N TRP A 132 -3.72 9.02 31.17
CA TRP A 132 -2.59 9.89 30.84
C TRP A 132 -1.58 9.94 32.01
N LEU A 133 -0.30 10.17 31.70
CA LEU A 133 0.75 10.25 32.73
C LEU A 133 0.63 11.55 33.53
N THR A 134 0.72 11.47 34.84
CA THR A 134 0.49 12.58 35.78
C THR A 134 1.67 12.80 36.71
N THR A 135 1.90 14.05 37.11
CA THR A 135 2.81 14.35 38.24
C THR A 135 2.10 14.26 39.59
N ASP A 136 0.76 14.19 39.59
CA ASP A 136 -0.08 13.99 40.75
C ASP A 136 -1.34 13.23 40.31
N ARG A 137 -1.63 12.10 40.98
CA ARG A 137 -2.80 11.24 40.67
C ARG A 137 -4.13 11.99 40.79
N THR A 138 -4.21 13.00 41.65
CA THR A 138 -5.45 13.80 41.80
C THR A 138 -5.82 14.51 40.49
N GLN A 139 -4.86 14.75 39.60
CA GLN A 139 -5.10 15.39 38.31
C GLN A 139 -5.96 14.52 37.37
N LEU A 140 -6.03 13.19 37.57
CA LEU A 140 -6.81 12.28 36.72
C LEU A 140 -8.31 12.62 36.71
N VAL A 141 -8.82 13.31 37.73
CA VAL A 141 -10.23 13.75 37.82
C VAL A 141 -10.53 14.94 36.92
N TYR A 142 -9.50 15.62 36.39
CA TYR A 142 -9.70 16.80 35.55
C TYR A 142 -10.41 16.43 34.24
N GLY A 143 -11.56 17.06 34.01
CA GLY A 143 -12.25 17.05 32.73
C GLY A 143 -11.46 17.76 31.63
N LYS A 144 -11.91 17.61 30.38
CA LYS A 144 -11.26 18.21 29.20
C LYS A 144 -11.05 19.72 29.33
N GLN A 145 -12.00 20.44 29.93
CA GLN A 145 -11.87 21.87 30.19
C GLN A 145 -10.96 22.17 31.38
N GLY A 146 -11.10 21.42 32.48
CA GLY A 146 -10.32 21.62 33.70
C GLY A 146 -8.81 21.41 33.53
N ARG A 147 -8.41 20.53 32.61
CA ARG A 147 -7.00 20.27 32.30
C ARG A 147 -6.38 21.25 31.30
N LYS A 148 -7.14 22.16 30.67
CA LYS A 148 -6.64 23.01 29.57
C LYS A 148 -5.54 23.97 30.03
N ASP A 149 -5.72 24.56 31.20
CA ASP A 149 -4.82 25.58 31.77
C ASP A 149 -4.17 25.11 33.09
N ALA A 150 -4.44 23.87 33.49
CA ALA A 150 -3.84 23.27 34.68
C ALA A 150 -2.34 23.03 34.49
N PRO A 151 -1.53 23.06 35.56
CA PRO A 151 -0.08 22.82 35.49
C PRO A 151 0.23 21.32 35.36
N THR A 152 -0.34 20.65 34.36
CA THR A 152 -0.13 19.24 34.08
C THR A 152 1.25 19.00 33.45
N LEU A 153 1.74 17.76 33.52
CA LEU A 153 2.93 17.33 32.79
C LEU A 153 2.87 17.74 31.31
N TRP A 154 1.73 17.50 30.67
CA TRP A 154 1.57 17.67 29.23
C TRP A 154 1.46 19.13 28.80
N ASN A 155 0.79 20.00 29.56
CA ASN A 155 0.75 21.43 29.22
C ASN A 155 2.13 22.08 29.31
N LYS A 156 2.93 21.74 30.34
CA LYS A 156 4.33 22.20 30.42
C LYS A 156 5.19 21.61 29.30
N THR A 157 4.93 20.37 28.89
CA THR A 157 5.68 19.68 27.83
C THR A 157 5.37 20.30 26.46
N ALA A 158 4.10 20.61 26.17
CA ALA A 158 3.70 21.32 24.94
C ALA A 158 4.33 22.72 24.83
N GLN A 159 4.49 23.43 25.96
CA GLN A 159 5.22 24.70 26.00
C GLN A 159 6.72 24.55 25.79
N ALA A 160 7.34 23.52 26.38
CA ALA A 160 8.79 23.30 26.28
C ALA A 160 9.21 22.72 24.91
N PHE A 161 8.31 22.00 24.25
CA PHE A 161 8.56 21.31 22.98
C PHE A 161 7.47 21.61 21.95
N PRO A 162 7.34 22.88 21.50
CA PRO A 162 6.35 23.26 20.51
C PRO A 162 6.54 22.45 19.21
N GLY A 163 5.42 21.99 18.62
CA GLY A 163 5.43 21.16 17.41
C GLY A 163 5.72 19.66 17.62
N LEU A 164 6.08 19.25 18.84
CA LEU A 164 6.17 17.82 19.20
C LEU A 164 4.90 17.34 19.91
N PHE A 165 4.39 18.15 20.84
CA PHE A 165 3.16 17.91 21.58
C PHE A 165 2.15 19.03 21.31
N ARG A 166 0.86 18.67 21.23
CA ARG A 166 -0.20 19.66 20.99
C ARG A 166 -0.67 20.30 22.29
N LYS A 167 -1.11 21.54 22.21
CA LYS A 167 -1.70 22.26 23.34
C LYS A 167 -2.95 21.54 23.84
N GLY A 168 -3.00 21.24 25.13
CA GLY A 168 -4.12 20.53 25.77
C GLY A 168 -4.20 19.02 25.50
N GLU A 169 -3.23 18.44 24.78
CA GLU A 169 -3.13 16.99 24.53
C GLU A 169 -2.51 16.29 25.74
N HIS A 170 -3.16 15.25 26.26
CA HIS A 170 -2.72 14.48 27.42
C HIS A 170 -2.51 13.01 27.03
N LEU A 171 -1.32 12.46 27.30
CA LEU A 171 -0.86 11.22 26.68
C LEU A 171 -0.58 10.11 27.71
N SER A 172 -0.80 8.87 27.29
CA SER A 172 -0.33 7.66 27.98
C SER A 172 1.14 7.36 27.61
N ALA A 173 1.74 6.37 28.26
CA ALA A 173 3.11 5.92 28.03
C ALA A 173 3.40 5.62 26.55
N LEU A 174 2.60 4.75 25.92
CA LEU A 174 2.83 4.37 24.52
C LEU A 174 2.64 5.56 23.56
N ALA A 175 1.69 6.44 23.84
CA ALA A 175 1.47 7.64 23.04
C ALA A 175 2.62 8.65 23.18
N MET A 176 3.14 8.82 24.39
CA MET A 176 4.35 9.60 24.65
C MET A 176 5.54 9.04 23.87
N LEU A 177 5.78 7.73 23.95
CA LEU A 177 6.86 7.07 23.21
C LEU A 177 6.70 7.32 21.70
N LYS A 178 5.49 7.18 21.14
CA LYS A 178 5.22 7.49 19.72
C LYS A 178 5.54 8.93 19.35
N ARG A 179 5.22 9.91 20.22
CA ARG A 179 5.53 11.33 19.99
C ARG A 179 7.03 11.60 20.08
N MET A 180 7.72 11.01 21.06
CA MET A 180 9.14 11.25 21.34
C MET A 180 10.07 10.49 20.41
N TRP A 181 9.66 9.32 19.91
CA TRP A 181 10.50 8.41 19.13
C TRP A 181 11.28 9.09 17.99
N PRO A 182 10.67 9.91 17.12
CA PRO A 182 11.44 10.56 16.04
C PRO A 182 12.56 11.47 16.54
N ARG A 183 12.39 12.09 17.71
CA ARG A 183 13.41 12.93 18.32
C ARG A 183 14.51 12.08 18.94
N THR A 184 14.15 11.09 19.75
CA THR A 184 15.11 10.18 20.40
C THR A 184 15.97 9.47 19.36
N PHE A 185 15.33 8.92 18.32
CA PHE A 185 16.03 8.27 17.22
C PHE A 185 16.96 9.21 16.46
N ALA A 186 16.55 10.45 16.18
CA ALA A 186 17.42 11.43 15.54
C ALA A 186 18.64 11.74 16.42
N GLN A 187 18.45 11.96 17.73
CA GLN A 187 19.55 12.23 18.66
C GLN A 187 20.55 11.07 18.75
N GLU A 188 20.05 9.83 18.81
CA GLU A 188 20.90 8.63 18.81
C GLU A 188 21.71 8.52 17.50
N LEU A 189 21.08 8.80 16.35
CA LEU A 189 21.78 8.82 15.06
C LEU A 189 22.82 9.94 14.97
N GLU A 190 22.51 11.16 15.41
CA GLU A 190 23.48 12.27 15.44
C GLU A 190 24.71 11.88 16.28
N ALA A 191 24.49 11.32 17.46
CA ALA A 191 25.56 10.86 18.34
C ALA A 191 26.40 9.72 17.73
N THR A 192 25.77 8.85 16.93
CA THR A 192 26.44 7.68 16.34
C THR A 192 27.17 8.02 15.03
N LEU A 193 26.59 8.88 14.20
CA LEU A 193 27.06 9.14 12.83
C LEU A 193 27.82 10.47 12.68
N ASP A 194 27.82 11.33 13.69
CA ASP A 194 28.41 12.68 13.65
C ASP A 194 27.91 13.53 12.46
N ILE A 195 26.64 13.35 12.10
CA ILE A 195 25.95 14.18 11.10
C ILE A 195 24.72 14.79 11.74
N LYS A 196 24.37 16.01 11.33
CA LYS A 196 23.12 16.65 11.75
C LYS A 196 21.93 15.94 11.12
N VAL A 197 21.10 15.29 11.93
CA VAL A 197 19.92 14.55 11.49
C VAL A 197 18.68 15.35 11.88
N GLN A 198 18.02 15.92 10.87
CA GLN A 198 16.75 16.59 11.10
C GLN A 198 15.62 15.57 11.22
N ARG A 199 14.69 15.81 12.16
CA ARG A 199 13.42 15.10 12.26
C ARG A 199 12.70 15.15 10.92
N TYR A 200 12.48 14.00 10.30
CA TYR A 200 11.73 13.88 9.05
C TYR A 200 10.29 13.47 9.35
N VAL A 201 9.34 14.39 9.21
CA VAL A 201 7.90 14.11 9.35
C VAL A 201 7.15 14.63 8.14
N VAL A 202 6.37 13.74 7.53
CA VAL A 202 5.45 14.07 6.45
C VAL A 202 4.09 14.34 7.04
N SER A 203 3.51 15.51 6.76
CA SER A 203 2.16 15.86 7.19
C SER A 203 1.12 15.62 6.08
N THR A 204 -0.15 15.53 6.47
CA THR A 204 -1.28 15.42 5.53
C THR A 204 -1.38 16.64 4.62
N HIS A 205 -1.11 17.84 5.16
CA HIS A 205 -1.00 19.06 4.37
C HIS A 205 0.16 18.98 3.36
N THR A 206 1.30 18.39 3.74
CA THR A 206 2.46 18.29 2.86
C THR A 206 2.15 17.47 1.61
N MET A 207 1.50 16.31 1.75
CA MET A 207 1.12 15.50 0.57
C MET A 207 -0.02 16.12 -0.22
N ALA A 208 -0.98 16.78 0.44
CA ALA A 208 -2.07 17.44 -0.25
C ALA A 208 -1.56 18.60 -1.12
N LEU A 209 -0.65 19.42 -0.58
CA LEU A 209 -0.07 20.56 -1.31
C LEU A 209 0.96 20.17 -2.36
N ALA A 210 1.47 18.94 -2.37
CA ALA A 210 2.60 18.54 -3.22
C ALA A 210 2.36 18.85 -4.71
N THR A 211 1.14 18.61 -5.21
CA THR A 211 0.76 18.92 -6.60
C THR A 211 0.77 20.41 -6.89
N SER A 212 0.22 21.23 -5.98
CA SER A 212 0.16 22.68 -6.16
C SER A 212 1.54 23.34 -6.02
N LEU A 213 2.38 22.84 -5.11
CA LEU A 213 3.76 23.27 -4.94
C LEU A 213 4.61 22.92 -6.17
N GLU A 214 4.44 21.72 -6.74
CA GLU A 214 5.16 21.32 -7.96
C GLU A 214 4.90 22.31 -9.11
N ARG A 215 3.64 22.66 -9.37
CA ARG A 215 3.30 23.65 -10.40
C ARG A 215 3.88 25.01 -10.12
N TRP A 216 3.75 25.48 -8.88
CA TRP A 216 4.29 26.78 -8.49
C TRP A 216 5.81 26.85 -8.69
N ILE A 217 6.53 25.76 -8.40
CA ILE A 217 7.98 25.65 -8.64
C ILE A 217 8.28 25.63 -10.15
N GLU A 218 7.49 24.89 -10.95
CA GLU A 218 7.64 24.83 -12.41
C GLU A 218 7.32 26.16 -13.11
N ASP A 219 6.49 27.00 -12.51
CA ASP A 219 6.21 28.37 -12.95
C ASP A 219 7.33 29.38 -12.55
N GLY A 220 8.43 28.91 -11.95
CA GLY A 220 9.56 29.73 -11.51
C GLY A 220 9.43 30.27 -10.07
N GLY A 221 8.36 29.92 -9.36
CA GLY A 221 8.17 30.27 -7.97
C GLY A 221 7.80 31.75 -7.76
N LEU A 222 8.75 32.55 -7.28
CA LEU A 222 8.53 33.98 -7.03
C LEU A 222 8.41 34.74 -8.36
N SER A 223 7.34 35.51 -8.50
CA SER A 223 7.07 36.37 -9.65
C SER A 223 6.56 37.74 -9.19
N ASP A 224 6.79 38.79 -10.00
CA ASP A 224 6.45 40.17 -9.65
C ASP A 224 4.96 40.36 -9.33
N ASN A 225 4.08 39.66 -10.03
CA ASN A 225 2.62 39.69 -9.84
C ASN A 225 2.13 38.97 -8.56
N ARG A 226 3.02 38.33 -7.79
CA ARG A 226 2.71 37.61 -6.54
C ARG A 226 3.64 38.01 -5.38
N ALA A 227 4.42 39.08 -5.55
CA ALA A 227 5.45 39.49 -4.61
C ALA A 227 4.91 39.88 -3.23
N ASP A 228 3.73 40.49 -3.17
CA ASP A 228 3.11 40.93 -1.92
C ASP A 228 2.61 39.75 -1.08
N GLU A 229 1.88 38.81 -1.70
CA GLU A 229 1.47 37.55 -1.08
C GLU A 229 2.69 36.76 -0.60
N PHE A 230 3.74 36.68 -1.42
CA PHE A 230 4.97 35.97 -1.07
C PHE A 230 5.66 36.58 0.17
N LYS A 231 5.79 37.90 0.23
CA LYS A 231 6.37 38.61 1.40
C LYS A 231 5.56 38.36 2.67
N ARG A 232 4.22 38.45 2.59
CA ARG A 232 3.33 38.17 3.73
C ARG A 232 3.49 36.74 4.21
N LEU A 233 3.43 35.77 3.29
CA LEU A 233 3.49 34.35 3.62
C LEU A 233 4.87 33.94 4.17
N ILE A 234 5.97 34.51 3.68
CA ILE A 234 7.29 34.29 4.29
C ILE A 234 7.35 34.78 5.73
N ALA A 235 6.80 35.97 6.00
CA ALA A 235 6.78 36.52 7.35
C ALA A 235 5.94 35.65 8.30
N GLU A 236 4.74 35.25 7.87
CA GLU A 236 3.86 34.36 8.65
C GLU A 236 4.47 32.96 8.84
N ALA A 237 5.19 32.45 7.84
CA ALA A 237 5.83 31.13 7.91
C ALA A 237 7.14 31.13 8.72
N ALA A 238 7.69 32.28 9.12
CA ALA A 238 9.04 32.39 9.69
C ALA A 238 9.26 31.47 10.91
N ASP A 239 8.25 31.37 11.79
CA ASP A 239 8.29 30.53 12.99
C ASP A 239 7.65 29.15 12.79
N SER A 240 7.09 28.89 11.60
CA SER A 240 6.47 27.60 11.28
C SER A 240 7.54 26.53 11.08
N PRO A 241 7.34 25.31 11.59
CA PRO A 241 8.32 24.23 11.41
C PRO A 241 8.45 23.86 9.94
N ARG A 242 9.68 23.56 9.50
CA ARG A 242 9.92 22.97 8.17
C ARG A 242 9.33 21.56 8.15
N THR A 243 8.61 21.22 7.08
CA THR A 243 8.07 19.88 6.86
C THR A 243 8.84 19.14 5.78
N ALA A 244 8.78 17.81 5.84
CA ALA A 244 9.46 16.98 4.87
C ALA A 244 8.65 16.84 3.58
N LEU A 245 9.12 17.46 2.50
CA LEU A 245 8.51 17.38 1.17
C LEU A 245 8.84 16.04 0.47
N PRO A 246 8.00 15.55 -0.46
CA PRO A 246 8.31 14.37 -1.28
C PRO A 246 9.67 14.48 -1.97
N ARG A 247 10.42 13.38 -2.03
CA ARG A 247 11.77 13.37 -2.63
C ARG A 247 11.77 13.87 -4.08
N ARG A 248 10.79 13.44 -4.88
CA ARG A 248 10.61 13.94 -6.26
C ARG A 248 10.45 15.47 -6.32
N LEU A 249 9.66 16.05 -5.42
CA LEU A 249 9.48 17.50 -5.31
C LEU A 249 10.76 18.20 -4.85
N VAL A 250 11.47 17.64 -3.86
CA VAL A 250 12.74 18.16 -3.37
C VAL A 250 13.79 18.21 -4.48
N LYS A 251 13.89 17.17 -5.33
CA LYS A 251 14.81 17.15 -6.48
C LYS A 251 14.55 18.32 -7.44
N LYS A 252 13.28 18.68 -7.68
CA LYS A 252 12.91 19.84 -8.50
C LYS A 252 13.21 21.16 -7.79
N LEU A 253 12.83 21.26 -6.52
CA LEU A 253 12.96 22.48 -5.72
C LEU A 253 14.43 22.94 -5.54
N TYR A 254 15.34 21.98 -5.41
CA TYR A 254 16.77 22.24 -5.22
C TYR A 254 17.61 21.99 -6.49
N ALA A 255 16.97 21.76 -7.65
CA ALA A 255 17.70 21.74 -8.91
C ALA A 255 18.36 23.10 -9.16
N ARG A 256 19.59 23.09 -9.70
CA ARG A 256 20.39 24.30 -9.86
C ARG A 256 19.65 25.33 -10.73
N GLY A 257 19.42 26.51 -10.17
CA GLY A 257 18.74 27.61 -10.86
C GLY A 257 17.23 27.46 -11.00
N ALA A 258 16.60 26.46 -10.36
CA ALA A 258 15.16 26.23 -10.48
C ALA A 258 14.34 27.34 -9.83
N VAL A 259 14.66 27.73 -8.59
CA VAL A 259 13.97 28.78 -7.83
C VAL A 259 14.89 29.47 -6.82
N SER A 260 14.45 30.60 -6.26
CA SER A 260 15.18 31.33 -5.21
C SER A 260 15.23 30.57 -3.87
N THR A 261 16.23 30.85 -3.04
CA THR A 261 16.33 30.28 -1.68
C THR A 261 15.13 30.64 -0.81
N GLN A 262 14.54 31.81 -0.99
CA GLN A 262 13.32 32.22 -0.30
C GLN A 262 12.12 31.35 -0.72
N THR A 263 12.01 31.01 -2.01
CA THR A 263 10.99 30.09 -2.52
C THR A 263 11.16 28.69 -1.91
N GLN A 264 12.41 28.20 -1.82
CA GLN A 264 12.73 26.92 -1.18
C GLN A 264 12.27 26.89 0.27
N GLU A 265 12.54 27.98 1.00
CA GLU A 265 12.17 28.07 2.41
C GLU A 265 10.66 28.17 2.61
N LEU A 266 9.96 28.99 1.81
CA LEU A 266 8.52 29.10 1.88
C LEU A 266 7.85 27.75 1.54
N ALA A 267 8.28 27.07 0.49
CA ALA A 267 7.75 25.77 0.10
C ALA A 267 7.86 24.73 1.24
N ALA A 268 8.98 24.73 1.95
CA ALA A 268 9.23 23.80 3.06
C ALA A 268 8.44 24.14 4.34
N ARG A 269 8.00 25.39 4.52
CA ARG A 269 7.30 25.84 5.73
C ARG A 269 5.80 25.98 5.56
N LEU A 270 5.31 26.14 4.34
CA LEU A 270 3.90 26.35 4.06
C LEU A 270 2.98 25.25 4.64
N PRO A 271 3.33 23.94 4.54
CA PRO A 271 2.51 22.92 5.17
C PRO A 271 2.51 23.02 6.70
N GLY A 272 3.65 23.37 7.31
CA GLY A 272 3.78 23.57 8.75
C GLY A 272 2.98 24.77 9.25
N LEU A 273 2.86 25.82 8.44
CA LEU A 273 2.00 26.98 8.72
C LEU A 273 0.51 26.59 8.71
N LEU A 274 0.08 25.72 7.78
CA LEU A 274 -1.30 25.22 7.72
C LEU A 274 -1.63 24.19 8.82
N ASP A 275 -0.62 23.51 9.38
CA ASP A 275 -0.75 22.56 10.48
C ASP A 275 -0.94 23.24 11.86
N GLN A 276 -0.94 24.58 11.94
CA GLN A 276 -1.12 25.31 13.20
C GLN A 276 -2.55 25.23 13.75
N ASP A 277 -2.71 24.64 14.93
CA ASP A 277 -4.02 24.39 15.58
C ASP A 277 -4.68 25.65 16.19
N ASP A 278 -3.94 26.76 16.37
CA ASP A 278 -4.39 27.98 17.07
C ASP A 278 -4.84 29.12 16.13
N LEU A 279 -5.05 28.85 14.84
CA LEU A 279 -5.50 29.87 13.88
C LEU A 279 -6.98 30.22 14.09
N THR A 280 -7.28 31.52 14.26
CA THR A 280 -8.67 32.01 14.22
C THR A 280 -9.27 31.80 12.83
N GLU A 281 -10.60 31.70 12.73
CA GLU A 281 -11.26 31.52 11.43
C GLU A 281 -10.87 32.60 10.41
N ASP A 282 -10.79 33.86 10.85
CA ASP A 282 -10.45 34.98 9.97
C ASP A 282 -9.00 34.93 9.48
N LYS A 283 -8.07 34.52 10.36
CA LYS A 283 -6.66 34.28 9.97
C LYS A 283 -6.56 33.12 8.99
N ALA A 284 -7.23 32.01 9.26
CA ALA A 284 -7.24 30.85 8.37
C ALA A 284 -7.84 31.19 6.98
N ARG A 285 -8.91 31.99 6.92
CA ARG A 285 -9.49 32.46 5.65
C ARG A 285 -8.53 33.36 4.87
N THR A 286 -7.88 34.30 5.57
CA THR A 286 -6.90 35.21 4.96
C THR A 286 -5.70 34.46 4.43
N LEU A 287 -5.15 33.53 5.23
CA LEU A 287 -4.04 32.67 4.85
C LEU A 287 -4.37 31.84 3.60
N ASN A 288 -5.52 31.18 3.58
CA ASN A 288 -5.95 30.38 2.43
C ASN A 288 -6.08 31.22 1.15
N ARG A 289 -6.57 32.45 1.26
CA ARG A 289 -6.67 33.38 0.11
C ARG A 289 -5.30 33.80 -0.41
N ASP A 290 -4.36 34.11 0.47
CA ASP A 290 -3.00 34.49 0.08
C ASP A 290 -2.27 33.30 -0.55
N ILE A 291 -2.48 32.08 -0.03
CA ILE A 291 -1.96 30.84 -0.63
C ILE A 291 -2.55 30.59 -2.01
N GLU A 292 -3.87 30.73 -2.18
CA GLU A 292 -4.54 30.55 -3.47
C GLU A 292 -4.01 31.53 -4.53
N LYS A 293 -3.80 32.80 -4.15
CA LYS A 293 -3.18 33.79 -5.01
C LYS A 293 -1.71 33.47 -5.34
N LEU A 294 -0.93 33.05 -4.34
CA LEU A 294 0.48 32.67 -4.53
C LEU A 294 0.62 31.48 -5.48
N LEU A 295 -0.24 30.46 -5.33
CA LEU A 295 -0.20 29.25 -6.14
C LEU A 295 -0.90 29.45 -7.50
N GLY A 296 -1.65 30.53 -7.68
CA GLY A 296 -2.41 30.84 -8.90
C GLY A 296 -3.68 30.01 -9.08
N ALA A 297 -3.98 29.11 -8.15
CA ALA A 297 -5.16 28.26 -8.13
C ALA A 297 -5.45 27.81 -6.70
N LYS A 298 -6.68 27.35 -6.48
CA LYS A 298 -7.07 26.77 -5.20
C LYS A 298 -6.15 25.58 -4.85
N PRO A 299 -5.51 25.59 -3.67
CA PRO A 299 -4.61 24.50 -3.28
C PRO A 299 -5.35 23.17 -3.18
N GLU A 300 -4.65 22.10 -3.53
CA GLU A 300 -5.19 20.76 -3.32
C GLU A 300 -5.30 20.46 -1.82
N ALA A 301 -6.46 19.93 -1.42
CA ALA A 301 -6.81 19.69 -0.02
C ALA A 301 -6.87 18.20 0.34
N TYR A 302 -6.69 17.32 -0.63
CA TYR A 302 -6.73 15.88 -0.46
C TYR A 302 -5.37 15.27 -0.75
N TYR A 303 -5.11 14.17 -0.06
CA TYR A 303 -3.98 13.29 -0.27
C TYR A 303 -4.51 11.85 -0.39
N ALA A 304 -3.65 10.90 -0.71
CA ALA A 304 -4.02 9.49 -0.72
C ALA A 304 -3.10 8.62 0.13
N PHE A 305 -3.65 7.52 0.65
CA PHE A 305 -2.88 6.38 1.13
C PHE A 305 -3.06 5.20 0.19
N ILE A 306 -2.02 4.39 0.08
CA ILE A 306 -2.00 3.09 -0.57
C ILE A 306 -1.61 2.05 0.47
N LEU A 307 -2.36 0.95 0.50
CA LEU A 307 -2.02 -0.29 1.16
C LEU A 307 -2.02 -1.39 0.11
N LEU A 308 -0.86 -1.96 -0.18
CA LEU A 308 -0.69 -3.09 -1.10
C LEU A 308 -0.19 -4.30 -0.31
N ASP A 309 -0.67 -5.48 -0.66
CA ASP A 309 -0.35 -6.74 0.03
C ASP A 309 -0.34 -7.89 -1.00
N GLY A 310 0.59 -8.83 -0.81
CA GLY A 310 0.81 -9.96 -1.70
C GLY A 310 -0.27 -11.03 -1.56
N ASP A 311 -0.82 -11.47 -2.68
CA ASP A 311 -1.90 -12.44 -2.62
C ASP A 311 -1.40 -13.86 -2.33
N ARG A 312 -1.95 -14.42 -1.25
CA ARG A 312 -1.70 -15.80 -0.79
C ARG A 312 -0.22 -16.10 -0.52
N MET A 313 0.52 -15.17 0.06
CA MET A 313 1.94 -15.39 0.39
C MET A 313 2.18 -16.59 1.32
N GLY A 314 1.23 -16.90 2.21
CA GLY A 314 1.26 -18.14 3.00
C GLY A 314 1.28 -19.40 2.12
N ALA A 315 0.47 -19.45 1.06
CA ALA A 315 0.42 -20.58 0.12
C ALA A 315 1.69 -20.64 -0.76
N TRP A 316 2.23 -19.47 -1.14
CA TRP A 316 3.55 -19.40 -1.76
C TRP A 316 4.62 -19.99 -0.86
N LEU A 317 4.63 -19.73 0.45
CA LEU A 317 5.64 -20.27 1.35
C LEU A 317 5.40 -21.75 1.68
N SER A 318 4.17 -22.14 2.03
CA SER A 318 3.83 -23.51 2.44
C SER A 318 3.93 -24.51 1.30
N GLY A 319 3.65 -24.08 0.05
CA GLY A 319 3.64 -24.96 -1.11
C GLY A 319 2.66 -26.13 -0.96
N THR A 320 1.52 -25.90 -0.33
CA THR A 320 0.49 -26.93 -0.08
C THR A 320 -0.57 -27.00 -1.17
N GLU A 321 -0.76 -25.91 -1.92
CA GLU A 321 -1.75 -25.81 -2.99
C GLU A 321 -1.05 -26.01 -4.36
N PRO A 322 -1.62 -26.83 -5.29
CA PRO A 322 -1.00 -27.12 -6.58
C PRO A 322 -0.69 -25.88 -7.43
N ASP A 323 -1.50 -24.83 -7.34
CA ASP A 323 -1.34 -23.60 -8.11
C ASP A 323 -0.04 -22.83 -7.78
N TYR A 324 0.56 -23.10 -6.62
CA TYR A 324 1.81 -22.47 -6.14
C TYR A 324 3.02 -23.40 -6.18
N LEU A 325 2.84 -24.58 -6.79
CA LEU A 325 3.87 -25.57 -7.00
C LEU A 325 4.18 -25.73 -8.49
N LEU A 326 5.40 -26.15 -8.74
CA LEU A 326 5.84 -26.61 -10.05
C LEU A 326 6.26 -28.06 -9.91
N THR A 327 6.07 -28.85 -10.95
CA THR A 327 6.68 -30.18 -11.01
C THR A 327 8.20 -30.03 -11.06
N TYR A 328 8.96 -31.05 -10.63
CA TYR A 328 10.41 -31.03 -10.78
C TYR A 328 10.83 -30.77 -12.23
N ARG A 329 10.13 -31.40 -13.19
CA ARG A 329 10.34 -31.18 -14.63
C ARG A 329 10.24 -29.72 -15.05
N ASP A 330 9.28 -28.97 -14.51
CA ASP A 330 9.05 -27.57 -14.89
C ASP A 330 10.07 -26.62 -14.27
N THR A 331 10.83 -27.07 -13.28
CA THR A 331 11.92 -26.29 -12.70
C THR A 331 13.27 -26.47 -13.40
N TRP A 332 13.34 -27.41 -14.34
CA TRP A 332 14.56 -27.71 -15.07
C TRP A 332 14.69 -26.83 -16.31
N HIS A 333 15.92 -26.58 -16.72
CA HIS A 333 16.19 -25.87 -17.96
C HIS A 333 15.53 -26.62 -19.14
N PRO A 334 14.82 -25.94 -20.06
CA PRO A 334 14.07 -26.59 -21.14
C PRO A 334 14.90 -27.56 -21.99
N LYS A 335 16.19 -27.27 -22.22
CA LYS A 335 17.08 -28.20 -22.94
C LYS A 335 17.33 -29.51 -22.19
N ILE A 336 17.43 -29.47 -20.85
CA ILE A 336 17.75 -30.64 -20.02
C ILE A 336 16.52 -31.53 -19.87
N ARG A 337 15.35 -30.95 -19.62
CA ARG A 337 14.12 -31.74 -19.35
C ARG A 337 13.74 -32.66 -20.52
N HIS A 338 13.94 -32.22 -21.76
CA HIS A 338 13.61 -33.04 -22.94
C HIS A 338 14.55 -34.25 -23.05
N THR A 339 15.86 -34.03 -22.89
CA THR A 339 16.85 -35.11 -22.91
C THR A 339 16.67 -36.07 -21.75
N ALA A 340 16.46 -35.56 -20.53
CA ALA A 340 16.29 -36.38 -19.34
C ALA A 340 15.06 -37.29 -19.41
N ALA A 341 13.93 -36.76 -19.88
CA ALA A 341 12.70 -37.54 -20.02
C ALA A 341 12.81 -38.64 -21.08
N GLN A 342 13.59 -38.43 -22.14
CA GLN A 342 13.81 -39.42 -23.19
C GLN A 342 14.84 -40.49 -22.80
N LYS A 343 15.96 -40.07 -22.20
CA LYS A 343 17.10 -40.96 -21.93
C LYS A 343 16.94 -41.77 -20.65
N PHE A 344 16.22 -41.24 -19.66
CA PHE A 344 16.13 -41.85 -18.32
C PHE A 344 14.67 -42.05 -17.89
N PRO A 345 13.98 -43.12 -18.37
CA PRO A 345 12.61 -43.44 -17.96
C PRO A 345 12.43 -43.61 -16.45
N GLN A 346 13.49 -44.00 -15.74
CA GLN A 346 13.51 -44.13 -14.27
C GLN A 346 13.19 -42.80 -13.56
N LEU A 347 13.45 -41.65 -14.21
CA LEU A 347 13.17 -40.32 -13.65
C LEU A 347 11.71 -39.90 -13.82
N ALA A 348 10.87 -40.66 -14.52
CA ALA A 348 9.51 -40.23 -14.87
C ALA A 348 8.66 -39.88 -13.64
N GLU A 349 8.71 -40.71 -12.59
CA GLU A 349 7.97 -40.48 -11.34
C GLU A 349 8.50 -39.23 -10.60
N TYR A 350 9.82 -39.07 -10.51
CA TYR A 350 10.46 -37.89 -9.92
C TYR A 350 10.10 -36.60 -10.67
N LEU A 351 10.27 -36.60 -11.98
CA LEU A 351 10.01 -35.45 -12.85
C LEU A 351 8.54 -35.04 -12.84
N GLY A 352 7.62 -36.01 -12.73
CA GLY A 352 6.17 -35.78 -12.64
C GLY A 352 5.69 -35.31 -11.26
N SER A 353 6.47 -35.54 -10.20
CA SER A 353 6.10 -35.15 -8.84
C SER A 353 6.18 -33.64 -8.63
N GLN A 354 5.29 -33.12 -7.77
CA GLN A 354 5.32 -31.71 -7.34
C GLN A 354 6.59 -31.45 -6.56
N ARG A 355 7.31 -30.38 -6.89
CA ARG A 355 8.57 -30.04 -6.23
C ARG A 355 8.29 -29.64 -4.79
N ALA A 356 8.82 -30.41 -3.85
CA ALA A 356 8.74 -30.12 -2.43
C ALA A 356 9.33 -28.74 -2.09
N VAL A 357 8.76 -28.09 -1.07
CA VAL A 357 9.31 -26.85 -0.53
C VAL A 357 10.69 -27.11 0.05
N SER A 358 11.59 -26.15 -0.10
CA SER A 358 12.98 -26.27 0.37
C SER A 358 13.46 -24.94 0.96
N PRO A 359 14.51 -24.96 1.80
CA PRO A 359 15.13 -23.74 2.28
C PRO A 359 15.56 -22.83 1.12
N ALA A 360 16.08 -23.40 0.03
CA ALA A 360 16.47 -22.66 -1.17
C ALA A 360 15.29 -21.93 -1.83
N ARG A 361 14.10 -22.54 -1.87
CA ARG A 361 12.88 -21.89 -2.37
C ARG A 361 12.47 -20.73 -1.47
N HIS A 362 12.48 -20.91 -0.14
CA HIS A 362 12.20 -19.83 0.81
C HIS A 362 13.19 -18.69 0.70
N MET A 363 14.50 -18.98 0.67
CA MET A 363 15.53 -17.96 0.45
C MET A 363 15.31 -17.18 -0.85
N ALA A 364 14.93 -17.85 -1.94
CA ALA A 364 14.66 -17.19 -3.21
C ALA A 364 13.44 -16.25 -3.15
N ILE A 365 12.36 -16.67 -2.48
CA ILE A 365 11.16 -15.84 -2.26
C ILE A 365 11.50 -14.66 -1.33
N SER A 366 12.14 -14.92 -0.20
CA SER A 366 12.56 -13.87 0.74
C SER A 366 13.49 -12.85 0.10
N ALA A 367 14.43 -13.29 -0.74
CA ALA A 367 15.30 -12.37 -1.50
C ALA A 367 14.47 -11.49 -2.45
N ALA A 368 13.52 -12.06 -3.18
CA ALA A 368 12.67 -11.31 -4.10
C ALA A 368 11.78 -10.28 -3.38
N LEU A 369 11.20 -10.66 -2.24
CA LEU A 369 10.40 -9.77 -1.40
C LEU A 369 11.25 -8.66 -0.76
N ASN A 370 12.48 -8.96 -0.35
CA ASN A 370 13.40 -7.96 0.19
C ASN A 370 13.84 -6.96 -0.88
N ASP A 371 14.19 -7.43 -2.08
CA ASP A 371 14.53 -6.56 -3.22
C ASP A 371 13.34 -5.65 -3.58
N PHE A 372 12.12 -6.19 -3.56
CA PHE A 372 10.91 -5.38 -3.75
C PHE A 372 10.75 -4.34 -2.64
N ALA A 373 10.71 -4.76 -1.37
CA ALA A 373 10.39 -3.89 -0.24
C ALA A 373 11.45 -2.80 0.02
N LEU A 374 12.73 -3.17 -0.02
CA LEU A 374 13.83 -2.28 0.36
C LEU A 374 14.23 -1.33 -0.76
N ILE A 375 14.06 -1.74 -2.02
CA ILE A 375 14.57 -1.00 -3.18
C ILE A 375 13.42 -0.56 -4.10
N MET A 376 12.67 -1.50 -4.67
CA MET A 376 11.69 -1.16 -5.71
C MET A 376 10.50 -0.37 -5.21
N ALA A 377 9.93 -0.71 -4.05
CA ALA A 377 8.80 0.01 -3.48
C ALA A 377 9.16 1.47 -3.20
N ARG A 378 10.36 1.71 -2.66
CA ARG A 378 10.89 3.06 -2.44
C ARG A 378 11.15 3.80 -3.74
N HIS A 379 11.75 3.13 -4.72
CA HIS A 379 12.01 3.70 -6.04
C HIS A 379 10.70 4.18 -6.69
N VAL A 380 9.67 3.35 -6.70
CA VAL A 380 8.35 3.70 -7.23
C VAL A 380 7.72 4.88 -6.45
N VAL A 381 7.61 4.76 -5.13
CA VAL A 381 6.86 5.71 -4.31
C VAL A 381 7.55 7.07 -4.17
N GLU A 382 8.88 7.09 -4.00
CA GLU A 382 9.63 8.30 -3.66
C GLU A 382 10.39 8.92 -4.84
N ASP A 383 10.83 8.12 -5.83
CA ASP A 383 11.57 8.64 -6.99
C ASP A 383 10.66 8.85 -8.21
N LEU A 384 9.76 7.91 -8.51
CA LEU A 384 8.84 8.02 -9.65
C LEU A 384 7.55 8.77 -9.30
N CYS A 385 7.20 8.89 -8.01
CA CYS A 385 5.98 9.58 -7.57
C CYS A 385 6.26 10.63 -6.48
N LYS A 386 5.30 11.54 -6.26
CA LYS A 386 5.27 12.45 -5.11
C LYS A 386 4.69 11.73 -3.90
N GLY A 387 5.43 10.74 -3.41
CA GLY A 387 5.02 9.92 -2.28
C GLY A 387 6.05 9.85 -1.16
N LYS A 388 5.62 9.26 -0.06
CA LYS A 388 6.44 8.79 1.04
C LYS A 388 6.10 7.36 1.37
N LEU A 389 7.12 6.50 1.36
CA LEU A 389 7.00 5.13 1.85
C LEU A 389 7.04 5.16 3.38
N ILE A 390 5.99 4.64 4.03
CA ILE A 390 5.90 4.57 5.49
C ILE A 390 6.34 3.20 5.99
N TYR A 391 5.91 2.15 5.29
CA TYR A 391 6.29 0.77 5.58
C TYR A 391 6.38 0.00 4.27
N ALA A 392 7.41 -0.83 4.15
CA ALA A 392 7.51 -1.90 3.16
C ALA A 392 8.18 -3.08 3.83
N GLY A 393 7.43 -4.17 4.01
CA GLY A 393 7.91 -5.35 4.72
C GLY A 393 7.57 -6.61 3.96
N GLY A 394 8.47 -7.01 3.07
CA GLY A 394 8.26 -8.14 2.17
C GLY A 394 7.26 -7.79 1.08
N ASP A 395 6.05 -8.31 1.16
CA ASP A 395 4.97 -8.08 0.19
C ASP A 395 4.06 -6.89 0.53
N ASP A 396 4.02 -6.49 1.80
CA ASP A 396 3.16 -5.41 2.28
C ASP A 396 3.79 -4.03 2.09
N VAL A 397 3.01 -3.07 1.57
CA VAL A 397 3.40 -1.67 1.38
C VAL A 397 2.35 -0.74 1.94
N LEU A 398 2.76 0.19 2.81
CA LEU A 398 1.98 1.35 3.23
C LEU A 398 2.69 2.62 2.75
N ALA A 399 2.02 3.37 1.87
CA ALA A 399 2.54 4.58 1.28
C ALA A 399 1.52 5.72 1.35
N MET A 400 2.02 6.93 1.49
CA MET A 400 1.24 8.16 1.39
C MET A 400 1.67 8.89 0.12
N VAL A 401 0.72 9.31 -0.71
CA VAL A 401 1.00 9.89 -2.04
C VAL A 401 0.11 11.11 -2.31
N SER A 402 0.58 12.00 -3.18
CA SER A 402 -0.28 13.03 -3.76
C SER A 402 -1.36 12.40 -4.65
N VAL A 403 -2.51 13.07 -4.77
CA VAL A 403 -3.68 12.51 -5.46
C VAL A 403 -3.44 12.34 -6.96
N ASP A 404 -2.66 13.22 -7.57
CA ASP A 404 -2.35 13.18 -9.01
C ASP A 404 -1.47 11.98 -9.40
N ASP A 405 -0.58 11.55 -8.49
CA ASP A 405 0.28 10.38 -8.70
C ASP A 405 -0.36 9.06 -8.22
N LEU A 406 -1.56 9.07 -7.63
CA LEU A 406 -2.19 7.88 -7.04
C LEU A 406 -2.29 6.72 -8.03
N LEU A 407 -2.93 6.94 -9.19
CA LEU A 407 -3.16 5.86 -10.15
C LEU A 407 -1.83 5.37 -10.74
N ARG A 408 -0.90 6.29 -11.00
CA ARG A 408 0.45 5.97 -11.46
C ARG A 408 1.19 5.09 -10.47
N CYS A 409 1.18 5.47 -9.19
CA CYS A 409 1.86 4.74 -8.14
C CYS A 409 1.29 3.33 -7.96
N LEU A 410 -0.04 3.17 -7.98
CA LEU A 410 -0.70 1.85 -7.91
C LEU A 410 -0.25 0.94 -9.06
N THR A 411 -0.29 1.44 -10.31
CA THR A 411 0.13 0.67 -11.49
C THR A 411 1.60 0.28 -11.42
N LEU A 412 2.48 1.22 -11.08
CA LEU A 412 3.92 0.97 -11.01
C LEU A 412 4.28 0.01 -9.88
N LEU A 413 3.62 0.07 -8.73
CA LEU A 413 3.83 -0.89 -7.65
C LEU A 413 3.42 -2.31 -8.09
N ARG A 414 2.29 -2.46 -8.78
CA ARG A 414 1.84 -3.77 -9.28
C ARG A 414 2.79 -4.36 -10.32
N LEU A 415 3.34 -3.53 -11.21
CA LEU A 415 4.37 -3.94 -12.18
C LEU A 415 5.68 -4.31 -11.48
N ALA A 416 6.13 -3.47 -10.55
CA ALA A 416 7.35 -3.69 -9.77
C ALA A 416 7.27 -4.94 -8.90
N TYR A 417 6.10 -5.28 -8.35
CA TYR A 417 5.92 -6.54 -7.61
C TYR A 417 6.19 -7.76 -8.51
N SER A 418 5.68 -7.73 -9.75
CA SER A 418 5.92 -8.80 -10.72
C SER A 418 7.29 -8.77 -11.39
N GLY A 419 7.94 -7.60 -11.46
CA GLY A 419 9.21 -7.41 -12.17
C GLY A 419 9.11 -7.56 -13.68
N ILE A 420 7.99 -7.15 -14.29
CA ILE A 420 7.76 -7.24 -15.73
C ILE A 420 7.08 -5.97 -16.24
N TRP A 421 7.62 -5.42 -17.33
CA TRP A 421 7.01 -4.35 -18.12
C TRP A 421 6.23 -4.96 -19.30
N PRO A 422 5.09 -4.38 -19.74
CA PRO A 422 4.38 -4.87 -20.92
C PRO A 422 5.26 -4.90 -22.18
N GLU A 423 4.99 -5.85 -23.09
CA GLU A 423 5.77 -6.02 -24.32
C GLU A 423 5.46 -4.95 -25.37
N GLN A 424 4.23 -4.43 -25.40
CA GLN A 424 3.82 -3.38 -26.33
C GLN A 424 3.88 -2.00 -25.68
N ASP A 425 4.19 -0.99 -26.50
CA ASP A 425 4.29 0.40 -26.07
C ASP A 425 2.92 1.03 -25.74
N GLY A 426 2.95 2.17 -25.06
CA GLY A 426 1.78 2.99 -24.75
C GLY A 426 1.53 3.20 -23.25
N LEU A 427 1.92 2.24 -22.39
CA LEU A 427 1.74 2.41 -20.94
C LEU A 427 2.59 3.54 -20.36
N ALA A 428 3.82 3.71 -20.85
CA ALA A 428 4.72 4.76 -20.37
C ALA A 428 4.15 6.17 -20.62
N ASP A 429 3.57 6.39 -21.80
CA ASP A 429 2.92 7.65 -22.17
C ASP A 429 1.66 7.88 -21.35
N LEU A 430 0.84 6.83 -21.17
CA LEU A 430 -0.37 6.89 -20.37
C LEU A 430 -0.09 7.25 -18.89
N LEU A 431 1.01 6.73 -18.35
CA LEU A 431 1.48 7.03 -16.99
C LEU A 431 2.31 8.31 -16.88
N LYS A 432 2.53 9.02 -18.00
CA LYS A 432 3.32 10.26 -18.08
C LYS A 432 4.72 10.10 -17.49
N LEU A 433 5.38 8.99 -17.80
CA LEU A 433 6.73 8.67 -17.30
C LEU A 433 7.83 9.47 -18.01
N GLY A 434 7.56 10.01 -19.21
CA GLY A 434 8.53 10.80 -19.98
C GLY A 434 9.89 10.10 -20.18
N ASN A 435 10.96 10.88 -20.28
CA ASN A 435 12.35 10.38 -20.36
C ASN A 435 12.96 10.20 -18.95
N GLU A 436 12.26 9.55 -18.02
CA GLU A 436 12.79 9.24 -16.69
C GLU A 436 13.95 8.23 -16.80
N ARG A 437 15.16 8.73 -17.08
CA ARG A 437 16.40 7.97 -17.28
C ARG A 437 16.76 7.01 -16.15
N ASN A 438 16.16 7.20 -14.97
CA ASN A 438 16.45 6.43 -13.77
C ASN A 438 15.40 5.35 -13.48
N MET A 439 14.42 5.13 -14.37
CA MET A 439 13.45 4.07 -14.17
C MET A 439 14.10 2.68 -14.31
N ALA A 440 13.81 1.80 -13.36
CA ALA A 440 14.24 0.41 -13.42
C ALA A 440 13.71 -0.29 -14.69
N LYS A 441 14.56 -1.08 -15.36
CA LYS A 441 14.12 -1.93 -16.48
C LYS A 441 13.56 -3.23 -15.93
N LEU A 442 12.26 -3.46 -16.11
CA LEU A 442 11.57 -4.64 -15.61
C LEU A 442 11.44 -5.71 -16.71
N LYS A 443 11.96 -6.92 -16.46
CA LYS A 443 11.86 -8.03 -17.40
C LYS A 443 11.99 -9.38 -16.70
N ARG A 444 11.10 -10.33 -17.03
CA ARG A 444 11.17 -11.73 -16.59
C ARG A 444 11.34 -11.89 -15.07
N GLY A 445 10.57 -11.15 -14.28
CA GLY A 445 10.64 -11.24 -12.82
C GLY A 445 11.89 -10.61 -12.20
N HIS A 446 12.51 -9.66 -12.90
CA HIS A 446 13.70 -8.97 -12.44
C HIS A 446 13.61 -7.48 -12.75
N ALA A 447 14.33 -6.67 -11.97
CA ALA A 447 14.56 -5.27 -12.24
C ALA A 447 16.06 -4.99 -12.39
N MET A 448 16.43 -4.19 -13.39
CA MET A 448 17.76 -3.59 -13.48
C MET A 448 17.64 -2.11 -13.12
N LEU A 449 18.17 -1.73 -11.96
CA LEU A 449 18.16 -0.36 -11.44
C LEU A 449 19.58 0.06 -11.07
N ASP A 450 20.08 1.15 -11.67
CA ASP A 450 21.42 1.70 -11.40
C ASP A 450 22.57 0.66 -11.47
N GLY A 451 22.46 -0.30 -12.40
CA GLY A 451 23.45 -1.37 -12.59
C GLY A 451 23.28 -2.58 -11.66
N GLN A 452 22.33 -2.54 -10.72
CA GLN A 452 21.99 -3.63 -9.83
C GLN A 452 20.86 -4.49 -10.41
N LEU A 453 21.07 -5.80 -10.48
CA LEU A 453 20.05 -6.77 -10.84
C LEU A 453 19.31 -7.25 -9.58
N LEU A 454 18.00 -7.04 -9.56
CA LEU A 454 17.09 -7.37 -8.47
C LEU A 454 16.16 -8.50 -8.90
N ARG A 455 15.93 -9.45 -7.99
CA ARG A 455 14.93 -10.52 -8.21
C ARG A 455 13.59 -10.04 -7.68
N LEU A 456 12.51 -10.36 -8.37
CA LEU A 456 11.15 -9.99 -8.00
C LEU A 456 10.24 -11.22 -8.10
N MET A 457 8.97 -11.08 -7.71
CA MET A 457 8.09 -12.24 -7.51
C MET A 457 7.65 -12.94 -8.82
N GLY A 458 7.87 -12.30 -9.97
CA GLY A 458 7.53 -12.85 -11.28
C GLY A 458 6.05 -12.66 -11.67
N GLU A 459 5.69 -13.13 -12.86
CA GLU A 459 4.37 -12.89 -13.47
C GLU A 459 3.19 -13.59 -12.77
N LYS A 460 3.48 -14.68 -12.04
CA LYS A 460 2.44 -15.52 -11.42
C LYS A 460 2.03 -15.02 -10.03
N ALA A 461 2.90 -14.28 -9.35
CA ALA A 461 2.57 -13.71 -8.07
C ALA A 461 1.71 -12.45 -8.28
N THR A 462 0.57 -12.42 -7.61
CA THR A 462 -0.38 -11.32 -7.68
C THR A 462 -0.34 -10.49 -6.41
N ALA A 463 -0.80 -9.26 -6.48
CA ALA A 463 -0.92 -8.37 -5.34
C ALA A 463 -2.24 -7.61 -5.43
N SER A 464 -2.85 -7.34 -4.29
CA SER A 464 -4.07 -6.55 -4.19
C SER A 464 -3.79 -5.23 -3.48
N ALA A 465 -4.49 -4.16 -3.87
CA ALA A 465 -4.26 -2.84 -3.31
C ALA A 465 -5.55 -2.14 -2.89
N GLY A 466 -5.57 -1.61 -1.67
CA GLY A 466 -6.52 -0.60 -1.24
C GLY A 466 -5.92 0.80 -1.33
N ALA A 467 -6.68 1.76 -1.83
CA ALA A 467 -6.32 3.16 -1.82
C ALA A 467 -7.44 4.02 -1.27
N ILE A 468 -7.09 5.04 -0.49
CA ILE A 468 -8.07 5.98 0.05
C ILE A 468 -7.64 7.41 -0.24
N VAL A 469 -8.57 8.23 -0.73
CA VAL A 469 -8.38 9.66 -0.94
C VAL A 469 -9.14 10.40 0.15
N ALA A 470 -8.44 11.20 0.95
CA ALA A 470 -8.99 11.86 2.12
C ALA A 470 -8.56 13.33 2.19
N HIS A 471 -9.44 14.17 2.75
CA HIS A 471 -9.12 15.56 3.06
C HIS A 471 -8.02 15.63 4.14
N HIS A 472 -7.11 16.60 4.08
CA HIS A 472 -5.98 16.73 5.02
C HIS A 472 -6.41 16.87 6.49
N GLN A 473 -7.64 17.34 6.75
CA GLN A 473 -8.24 17.46 8.09
C GLN A 473 -8.99 16.21 8.56
N THR A 474 -9.18 15.20 7.71
CA THR A 474 -9.87 13.97 8.12
C THR A 474 -9.03 13.25 9.19
N PRO A 475 -9.62 12.83 10.33
CA PRO A 475 -8.88 12.13 11.37
C PRO A 475 -8.16 10.90 10.83
N LEU A 476 -6.84 10.83 11.02
CA LEU A 476 -5.98 9.79 10.44
C LEU A 476 -6.40 8.37 10.86
N SER A 477 -6.88 8.20 12.09
CA SER A 477 -7.41 6.91 12.57
C SER A 477 -8.59 6.40 11.74
N ARG A 478 -9.49 7.30 11.32
CA ARG A 478 -10.59 6.98 10.39
C ARG A 478 -10.01 6.61 9.03
N VAL A 479 -9.07 7.39 8.50
CA VAL A 479 -8.45 7.13 7.19
C VAL A 479 -7.79 5.75 7.15
N LEU A 480 -6.99 5.38 8.16
CA LEU A 480 -6.30 4.08 8.21
C LEU A 480 -7.27 2.90 8.37
N ARG A 481 -8.35 3.06 9.15
CA ARG A 481 -9.39 2.03 9.28
C ARG A 481 -10.11 1.79 7.95
N GLU A 482 -10.51 2.87 7.27
CA GLU A 482 -11.15 2.80 5.96
C GLU A 482 -10.21 2.27 4.88
N LEU A 483 -8.91 2.58 4.95
CA LEU A 483 -7.89 2.03 4.06
C LEU A 483 -7.81 0.50 4.16
N ARG A 484 -7.74 -0.04 5.39
CA ARG A 484 -7.73 -1.49 5.63
C ARG A 484 -9.01 -2.16 5.14
N ALA A 485 -10.17 -1.52 5.34
CA ALA A 485 -11.43 -2.03 4.80
C ALA A 485 -11.42 -2.03 3.25
N THR A 486 -10.79 -1.03 2.64
CA THR A 486 -10.68 -0.89 1.19
C THR A 486 -9.75 -1.96 0.59
N GLU A 487 -8.59 -2.20 1.20
CA GLU A 487 -7.70 -3.31 0.82
C GLU A 487 -8.39 -4.66 0.96
N LYS A 488 -9.10 -4.89 2.08
CA LYS A 488 -9.89 -6.10 2.27
C LYS A 488 -10.94 -6.28 1.17
N ARG A 489 -11.61 -5.23 0.73
CA ARG A 489 -12.56 -5.27 -0.40
C ARG A 489 -11.88 -5.67 -1.71
N ALA A 490 -10.66 -5.22 -1.98
CA ALA A 490 -9.91 -5.65 -3.16
C ALA A 490 -9.67 -7.18 -3.13
N LYS A 491 -9.30 -7.73 -1.97
CA LYS A 491 -9.10 -9.19 -1.83
C LYS A 491 -10.39 -10.00 -1.86
N THR A 492 -11.49 -9.49 -1.31
CA THR A 492 -12.76 -10.24 -1.21
C THR A 492 -13.66 -9.99 -2.42
N GLN A 493 -14.22 -8.79 -2.55
CA GLN A 493 -15.12 -8.42 -3.64
C GLN A 493 -14.41 -8.31 -4.99
N GLY A 494 -13.12 -7.94 -4.98
CA GLY A 494 -12.29 -7.90 -6.18
C GLY A 494 -11.76 -9.27 -6.60
N GLY A 495 -11.85 -10.29 -5.75
CA GLY A 495 -11.38 -11.64 -6.05
C GLY A 495 -9.86 -11.83 -6.02
N ARG A 496 -9.12 -10.90 -5.39
CA ARG A 496 -7.64 -10.79 -5.44
C ARG A 496 -7.13 -10.39 -6.83
N ASP A 497 -5.84 -10.07 -6.93
CA ASP A 497 -5.24 -9.41 -8.10
C ASP A 497 -6.10 -8.22 -8.57
N ALA A 498 -6.48 -7.38 -7.59
CA ALA A 498 -7.42 -6.30 -7.78
C ALA A 498 -7.02 -5.05 -7.00
N PHE A 499 -7.61 -3.92 -7.37
CA PHE A 499 -7.50 -2.68 -6.62
C PHE A 499 -8.88 -2.19 -6.16
N SER A 500 -8.90 -1.48 -5.05
CA SER A 500 -10.08 -0.78 -4.55
C SER A 500 -9.72 0.66 -4.18
N ILE A 501 -10.48 1.64 -4.65
CA ILE A 501 -10.29 3.06 -4.37
C ILE A 501 -11.51 3.57 -3.59
N ASN A 502 -11.26 4.22 -2.46
CA ASN A 502 -12.28 4.82 -1.61
C ASN A 502 -12.11 6.34 -1.53
N LEU A 503 -13.16 7.09 -1.82
CA LEU A 503 -13.17 8.55 -1.74
C LEU A 503 -13.91 9.01 -0.49
N LEU A 504 -13.18 9.58 0.49
CA LEU A 504 -13.78 10.22 1.66
C LEU A 504 -14.08 11.70 1.37
N LYS A 505 -15.24 11.98 0.80
CA LYS A 505 -15.69 13.36 0.53
C LYS A 505 -16.01 14.08 1.84
N ARG A 506 -15.75 15.39 1.88
CA ARG A 506 -16.02 16.23 3.08
C ARG A 506 -17.52 16.30 3.41
N SER A 507 -18.38 16.17 2.40
CA SER A 507 -19.84 16.15 2.53
C SER A 507 -20.42 14.83 3.06
N GLY A 508 -19.58 13.84 3.40
CA GLY A 508 -20.01 12.58 4.02
C GLY A 508 -20.34 11.44 3.04
N GLY A 509 -20.46 11.72 1.74
CA GLY A 509 -20.68 10.67 0.73
C GLY A 509 -19.40 9.89 0.41
N ALA A 510 -19.41 8.57 0.62
CA ALA A 510 -18.33 7.69 0.22
C ALA A 510 -18.61 7.10 -1.18
N VAL A 511 -17.59 7.06 -2.02
CA VAL A 511 -17.62 6.33 -3.30
C VAL A 511 -16.55 5.26 -3.23
N HIS A 512 -16.92 4.03 -3.60
CA HIS A 512 -16.02 2.89 -3.60
C HIS A 512 -15.96 2.30 -5.00
N LEU A 513 -14.76 2.20 -5.55
CA LEU A 513 -14.53 1.54 -6.84
C LEU A 513 -13.61 0.36 -6.62
N THR A 514 -14.09 -0.86 -6.84
CA THR A 514 -13.27 -2.07 -6.81
C THR A 514 -13.24 -2.66 -8.21
N LEU A 515 -12.05 -2.96 -8.74
CA LEU A 515 -11.85 -3.51 -10.09
C LEU A 515 -10.63 -4.44 -10.09
N PRO A 516 -10.61 -5.52 -10.91
CA PRO A 516 -9.40 -6.28 -11.16
C PRO A 516 -8.34 -5.43 -11.87
N TRP A 517 -7.06 -5.80 -11.77
CA TRP A 517 -6.01 -5.09 -12.52
C TRP A 517 -6.12 -5.24 -14.03
N VAL A 518 -6.62 -6.38 -14.50
CA VAL A 518 -6.78 -6.75 -15.92
C VAL A 518 -8.25 -7.10 -16.21
N ALA A 519 -8.60 -7.30 -17.48
CA ALA A 519 -9.98 -7.62 -17.84
C ALA A 519 -10.43 -8.96 -17.18
N PRO A 520 -11.71 -9.08 -16.76
CA PRO A 520 -12.21 -10.33 -16.21
C PRO A 520 -12.00 -11.52 -17.16
N GLY A 521 -11.42 -12.60 -16.66
CA GLY A 521 -11.07 -13.80 -17.45
C GLY A 521 -9.67 -13.76 -18.07
N GLU A 522 -9.03 -12.60 -18.12
CA GLU A 522 -7.62 -12.45 -18.49
C GLU A 522 -6.72 -12.67 -17.27
N LYS A 523 -5.54 -13.29 -17.47
CA LYS A 523 -4.53 -13.43 -16.42
C LYS A 523 -3.43 -12.39 -16.62
N TRP A 524 -2.83 -11.93 -15.52
CA TRP A 524 -1.72 -10.96 -15.54
C TRP A 524 -0.60 -11.28 -16.56
N PRO A 525 -0.10 -12.52 -16.68
CA PRO A 525 0.93 -12.84 -17.67
C PRO A 525 0.48 -12.68 -19.12
N ASP A 526 -0.81 -12.89 -19.41
CA ASP A 526 -1.35 -12.73 -20.76
C ASP A 526 -1.52 -11.25 -21.11
N ALA A 527 -2.01 -10.45 -20.15
CA ALA A 527 -2.15 -9.02 -20.31
C ALA A 527 -0.80 -8.31 -20.56
N LEU A 528 0.28 -8.81 -19.97
CA LEU A 528 1.64 -8.30 -20.15
C LEU A 528 2.19 -8.48 -21.58
N LYS A 529 1.61 -9.36 -22.41
CA LYS A 529 1.95 -9.48 -23.85
C LYS A 529 1.40 -8.30 -24.66
N GLY A 530 0.38 -7.62 -24.13
CA GLY A 530 -0.19 -6.41 -24.70
C GLY A 530 0.50 -5.14 -24.21
N SER A 531 -0.21 -4.01 -24.31
CA SER A 531 0.25 -2.68 -23.85
C SER A 531 -0.27 -2.31 -22.46
N LEU A 532 -1.18 -3.13 -21.88
CA LEU A 532 -1.99 -2.81 -20.71
C LEU A 532 -2.84 -1.52 -20.83
N THR A 533 -2.97 -0.92 -22.02
CA THR A 533 -3.71 0.35 -22.19
C THR A 533 -5.22 0.21 -22.13
N ASP A 534 -5.76 -1.00 -22.19
CA ASP A 534 -7.21 -1.26 -22.19
C ASP A 534 -7.69 -2.00 -20.92
N THR A 535 -6.84 -2.03 -19.90
CA THR A 535 -7.17 -2.54 -18.58
C THR A 535 -8.12 -1.62 -17.82
N PRO A 536 -8.82 -2.10 -16.76
CA PRO A 536 -9.64 -1.26 -15.90
C PRO A 536 -8.90 -0.05 -15.30
N MET A 537 -7.64 -0.23 -14.89
CA MET A 537 -6.81 0.89 -14.38
C MET A 537 -6.51 1.91 -15.48
N SER A 538 -6.15 1.44 -16.68
CA SER A 538 -5.86 2.32 -17.81
C SER A 538 -7.11 3.08 -18.30
N LEU A 539 -8.29 2.44 -18.30
CA LEU A 539 -9.55 3.13 -18.56
C LEU A 539 -9.82 4.22 -17.50
N LEU A 540 -9.57 3.95 -16.21
CA LEU A 540 -9.75 4.95 -15.15
C LEU A 540 -8.84 6.17 -15.38
N ILE A 541 -7.59 5.93 -15.77
CA ILE A 541 -6.62 6.97 -16.14
C ILE A 541 -7.12 7.77 -17.35
N LYS A 542 -7.55 7.09 -18.43
CA LYS A 542 -8.08 7.74 -19.65
C LYS A 542 -9.33 8.58 -19.35
N LEU A 543 -10.26 8.09 -18.53
CA LEU A 543 -11.46 8.82 -18.11
C LEU A 543 -11.11 10.04 -17.27
N ARG A 544 -10.19 9.91 -16.29
CA ARG A 544 -9.68 11.03 -15.51
C ARG A 544 -9.11 12.09 -16.45
N ASP A 545 -8.20 11.72 -17.34
CA ASP A 545 -7.53 12.66 -18.25
C ASP A 545 -8.52 13.32 -19.23
N SER A 546 -9.58 12.60 -19.63
CA SER A 546 -10.68 13.15 -20.43
C SER A 546 -11.43 14.27 -19.68
N PHE A 547 -11.75 14.07 -18.40
CA PHE A 547 -12.40 15.07 -17.53
C PHE A 547 -11.50 16.26 -17.18
N VAL A 548 -10.18 16.07 -17.21
CA VAL A 548 -9.19 17.15 -17.05
C VAL A 548 -9.19 18.06 -18.28
N GLY A 549 -9.29 17.45 -19.46
CA GLY A 549 -9.32 18.16 -20.74
C GLY A 549 -10.68 18.80 -21.02
N LYS A 550 -11.32 18.36 -22.10
CA LYS A 550 -12.51 19.02 -22.67
C LYS A 550 -13.84 18.43 -22.19
N THR A 551 -13.82 17.29 -21.50
CA THR A 551 -15.07 16.61 -21.12
C THR A 551 -15.75 17.30 -19.95
N SER A 552 -16.97 17.78 -20.18
CA SER A 552 -17.79 18.38 -19.13
C SER A 552 -18.09 17.38 -18.01
N ARG A 553 -17.91 17.81 -16.76
CA ARG A 553 -18.27 17.03 -15.56
C ARG A 553 -19.75 16.63 -15.54
N ARG A 554 -20.62 17.36 -16.26
CA ARG A 554 -22.03 16.97 -16.47
C ARG A 554 -22.18 15.58 -17.06
N ALA A 555 -21.18 15.06 -17.78
CA ALA A 555 -21.22 13.70 -18.31
C ALA A 555 -21.47 12.66 -17.20
N ALA A 556 -20.75 12.74 -16.08
CA ALA A 556 -20.92 11.81 -14.97
C ALA A 556 -22.32 11.91 -14.34
N TYR A 557 -22.82 13.12 -14.11
CA TYR A 557 -24.15 13.35 -13.53
C TYR A 557 -25.29 12.91 -14.46
N LEU A 558 -25.19 13.22 -15.75
CA LEU A 558 -26.19 12.83 -16.73
C LEU A 558 -26.20 11.31 -16.93
N THR A 559 -25.03 10.66 -16.89
CA THR A 559 -24.95 9.20 -16.88
C THR A 559 -25.67 8.60 -15.68
N GLN A 560 -25.43 9.13 -14.47
CA GLN A 560 -26.12 8.67 -13.27
C GLN A 560 -27.65 8.73 -13.39
N GLY A 561 -28.18 9.78 -14.02
CA GLY A 561 -29.62 9.97 -14.16
C GLY A 561 -30.33 8.85 -14.94
N TRP A 562 -29.72 8.29 -15.99
CA TRP A 562 -30.34 7.20 -16.77
C TRP A 562 -29.90 5.80 -16.33
N LEU A 563 -28.91 5.67 -15.44
CA LEU A 563 -28.48 4.37 -14.90
C LEU A 563 -29.53 3.74 -13.97
N GLU A 564 -30.37 4.55 -13.33
CA GLU A 564 -31.45 4.09 -12.44
C GLU A 564 -32.54 3.31 -13.18
N ASP A 565 -32.79 3.69 -14.44
CA ASP A 565 -33.82 3.09 -15.30
C ASP A 565 -33.29 1.95 -16.17
N LEU A 566 -32.02 1.56 -15.98
CA LEU A 566 -31.36 0.56 -16.80
C LEU A 566 -31.89 -0.85 -16.48
N PRO A 567 -32.31 -1.65 -17.49
CA PRO A 567 -32.68 -3.04 -17.26
C PRO A 567 -31.48 -3.88 -16.77
N THR A 568 -31.76 -4.90 -15.97
CA THR A 568 -30.76 -5.85 -15.47
C THR A 568 -30.38 -6.89 -16.53
N ALA A 569 -29.19 -7.48 -16.41
CA ALA A 569 -28.75 -8.57 -17.28
C ALA A 569 -29.73 -9.76 -17.28
N SER A 570 -30.39 -10.02 -16.16
CA SER A 570 -31.44 -11.05 -16.04
C SER A 570 -32.71 -10.75 -16.83
N GLN A 571 -33.01 -9.47 -17.10
CA GLN A 571 -34.23 -9.07 -17.81
C GLN A 571 -34.07 -9.10 -19.33
N ILE A 572 -32.90 -8.69 -19.85
CA ILE A 572 -32.69 -8.48 -21.29
C ILE A 572 -31.53 -9.27 -21.90
N GLY A 573 -30.80 -10.03 -21.08
CA GLY A 573 -29.57 -10.72 -21.48
C GLY A 573 -28.33 -9.82 -21.40
N GLY A 574 -27.19 -10.42 -21.05
CA GLY A 574 -25.94 -9.67 -20.82
C GLY A 574 -25.38 -8.98 -22.06
N GLU A 575 -25.50 -9.59 -23.24
CA GLU A 575 -25.03 -9.00 -24.51
C GLU A 575 -25.87 -7.78 -24.91
N THR A 576 -27.20 -7.87 -24.79
CA THR A 576 -28.11 -6.74 -25.03
C THR A 576 -27.82 -5.59 -24.08
N LEU A 577 -27.57 -5.90 -22.80
CA LEU A 577 -27.20 -4.90 -21.79
C LEU A 577 -25.89 -4.19 -22.15
N GLU A 578 -24.86 -4.94 -22.54
CA GLU A 578 -23.56 -4.40 -22.93
C GLU A 578 -23.67 -3.48 -24.15
N ASN A 579 -24.46 -3.86 -25.16
CA ASN A 579 -24.72 -3.03 -26.34
C ASN A 579 -25.46 -1.74 -25.98
N LEU A 580 -26.47 -1.82 -25.11
CA LEU A 580 -27.23 -0.67 -24.65
C LEU A 580 -26.35 0.30 -23.84
N LEU A 581 -25.55 -0.21 -22.90
CA LEU A 581 -24.59 0.58 -22.14
C LEU A 581 -23.55 1.23 -23.06
N SER A 582 -23.00 0.46 -24.00
CA SER A 582 -22.00 0.95 -24.96
C SER A 582 -22.53 2.12 -25.79
N ALA A 583 -23.74 1.99 -26.33
CA ALA A 583 -24.36 3.03 -27.14
C ALA A 583 -24.65 4.31 -26.32
N ASN A 584 -25.25 4.16 -25.14
CA ASN A 584 -25.60 5.28 -24.27
C ASN A 584 -24.35 6.00 -23.72
N LEU A 585 -23.34 5.25 -23.26
CA LEU A 585 -22.08 5.83 -22.78
C LEU A 585 -21.33 6.53 -23.91
N ARG A 586 -21.24 5.91 -25.09
CA ARG A 586 -20.61 6.54 -26.26
C ARG A 586 -21.30 7.85 -26.61
N HIS A 587 -22.63 7.86 -26.69
CA HIS A 587 -23.41 9.06 -26.99
C HIS A 587 -23.17 10.15 -25.93
N GLN A 588 -23.30 9.81 -24.66
CA GLN A 588 -23.21 10.74 -23.55
C GLN A 588 -21.81 11.35 -23.43
N LEU A 589 -20.76 10.53 -23.47
CA LEU A 589 -19.38 11.01 -23.39
C LEU A 589 -19.00 11.81 -24.64
N LYS A 590 -19.42 11.37 -25.84
CA LYS A 590 -19.19 12.13 -27.08
C LYS A 590 -19.82 13.50 -27.03
N ARG A 591 -21.07 13.60 -26.57
CA ARG A 591 -21.79 14.88 -26.47
C ARG A 591 -21.13 15.87 -25.50
N GLN A 592 -20.46 15.37 -24.47
CA GLN A 592 -19.86 16.20 -23.43
C GLN A 592 -18.36 16.42 -23.56
N GLY A 593 -17.66 15.64 -24.40
CA GLY A 593 -16.19 15.65 -24.51
C GLY A 593 -15.63 15.36 -25.89
N GLY A 594 -16.46 15.20 -26.93
CA GLY A 594 -16.03 14.89 -28.30
C GLY A 594 -15.72 13.42 -28.54
N ASP A 595 -15.26 13.10 -29.75
CA ASP A 595 -15.09 11.72 -30.20
C ASP A 595 -14.12 10.89 -29.35
N SER A 596 -13.04 11.49 -28.86
CA SER A 596 -12.06 10.81 -28.00
C SER A 596 -12.67 10.36 -26.67
N ALA A 597 -13.53 11.18 -26.05
CA ALA A 597 -14.29 10.79 -24.86
C ALA A 597 -15.33 9.71 -25.20
N GLY A 598 -16.02 9.85 -26.33
CA GLY A 598 -16.99 8.87 -26.82
C GLY A 598 -16.40 7.46 -27.01
N ALA A 599 -15.15 7.38 -27.47
CA ALA A 599 -14.44 6.12 -27.66
C ALA A 599 -14.20 5.32 -26.36
N LEU A 600 -14.25 5.98 -25.19
CA LEU A 600 -14.10 5.31 -23.89
C LEU A 600 -15.38 4.60 -23.44
N GLY A 601 -16.55 4.98 -23.99
CA GLY A 601 -17.85 4.45 -23.60
C GLY A 601 -18.00 2.94 -23.78
N PRO A 602 -17.68 2.38 -24.97
CA PRO A 602 -17.75 0.94 -25.20
C PRO A 602 -16.83 0.13 -24.28
N LEU A 603 -15.58 0.59 -24.06
CA LEU A 603 -14.66 -0.10 -23.15
C LEU A 603 -15.16 -0.07 -21.70
N LEU A 604 -15.76 1.05 -21.27
CA LEU A 604 -16.41 1.14 -19.95
C LEU A 604 -17.59 0.17 -19.82
N ALA A 605 -18.44 0.06 -20.84
CA ALA A 605 -19.54 -0.89 -20.84
C ALA A 605 -19.04 -2.34 -20.78
N GLN A 606 -18.05 -2.70 -21.60
CA GLN A 606 -17.46 -4.02 -21.63
C GLN A 606 -16.89 -4.41 -20.26
N ILE A 607 -16.10 -3.53 -19.63
CA ILE A 607 -15.53 -3.78 -18.30
C ILE A 607 -16.63 -3.88 -17.24
N ALA A 608 -17.62 -2.98 -17.26
CA ALA A 608 -18.73 -3.01 -16.30
C ALA A 608 -19.53 -4.30 -16.40
N CYS A 609 -19.87 -4.76 -17.60
CA CYS A 609 -20.58 -6.01 -17.83
C CYS A 609 -19.73 -7.24 -17.48
N ALA A 610 -18.45 -7.25 -17.84
CA ALA A 610 -17.55 -8.36 -17.53
C ALA A 610 -17.34 -8.53 -16.01
N VAL A 611 -17.15 -7.42 -15.28
CA VAL A 611 -16.96 -7.44 -13.82
C VAL A 611 -18.30 -7.68 -13.10
N GLY A 612 -19.40 -7.09 -13.61
CA GLY A 612 -20.74 -7.18 -13.02
C GLY A 612 -21.29 -8.59 -12.99
N LYS A 613 -21.02 -9.42 -14.01
CA LYS A 613 -21.41 -10.85 -14.06
C LYS A 613 -20.97 -11.66 -12.82
N GLY A 614 -19.86 -11.29 -12.21
CA GLY A 614 -19.30 -11.96 -11.02
C GLY A 614 -19.74 -11.35 -9.68
N ARG A 615 -20.61 -10.34 -9.69
CA ARG A 615 -21.00 -9.60 -8.47
C ARG A 615 -22.47 -9.78 -8.14
N SER A 616 -22.75 -9.99 -6.86
CA SER A 616 -24.10 -9.87 -6.34
C SER A 616 -24.48 -8.38 -6.21
N PRO A 617 -25.75 -8.02 -6.47
CA PRO A 617 -26.26 -6.69 -6.15
C PRO A 617 -26.06 -6.39 -4.66
N ASP A 618 -25.58 -5.20 -4.35
CA ASP A 618 -25.51 -4.73 -2.96
C ASP A 618 -26.91 -4.29 -2.53
N SER A 619 -27.47 -4.92 -1.49
CA SER A 619 -28.80 -4.61 -0.97
C SER A 619 -28.93 -3.19 -0.42
N HIS A 620 -27.82 -2.52 -0.16
CA HIS A 620 -27.79 -1.13 0.32
C HIS A 620 -27.52 -0.11 -0.79
N ASP A 621 -27.30 -0.54 -2.03
CA ASP A 621 -27.12 0.34 -3.17
C ASP A 621 -28.48 0.70 -3.80
N SER A 622 -28.66 1.96 -4.20
CA SER A 622 -29.85 2.42 -4.91
C SER A 622 -29.95 1.82 -6.31
N LEU A 623 -28.83 1.40 -6.91
CA LEU A 623 -28.78 0.76 -8.21
C LEU A 623 -28.91 -0.77 -8.07
N LYS A 624 -29.94 -1.34 -8.71
CA LYS A 624 -30.21 -2.78 -8.70
C LYS A 624 -29.25 -3.59 -9.59
N SER A 625 -28.56 -2.93 -10.52
CA SER A 625 -27.60 -3.55 -11.45
C SER A 625 -26.16 -3.31 -10.98
N PRO A 626 -25.36 -4.38 -10.76
CA PRO A 626 -23.92 -4.25 -10.47
C PRO A 626 -23.14 -3.53 -11.57
N GLU A 627 -23.53 -3.72 -12.84
CA GLU A 627 -22.94 -3.04 -13.99
C GLU A 627 -23.16 -1.53 -13.91
N ALA A 628 -24.40 -1.11 -13.60
CA ALA A 628 -24.75 0.30 -13.45
C ALA A 628 -23.98 0.94 -12.27
N ALA A 629 -23.90 0.26 -11.13
CA ALA A 629 -23.12 0.71 -9.98
C ALA A 629 -21.63 0.91 -10.33
N LEU A 630 -21.03 -0.04 -11.06
CA LEU A 630 -19.65 0.06 -11.54
C LEU A 630 -19.43 1.27 -12.46
N VAL A 631 -20.33 1.52 -13.41
CA VAL A 631 -20.26 2.70 -14.29
C VAL A 631 -20.35 3.99 -13.47
N ARG A 632 -21.31 4.08 -12.55
CA ARG A 632 -21.45 5.22 -11.64
C ARG A 632 -20.17 5.48 -10.87
N ASP A 633 -19.62 4.45 -10.23
CA ASP A 633 -18.49 4.57 -9.32
C ASP A 633 -17.20 4.89 -10.09
N MET A 634 -17.01 4.31 -11.28
CA MET A 634 -15.85 4.60 -12.12
C MET A 634 -15.85 6.04 -12.61
N LEU A 635 -16.99 6.56 -13.08
CA LEU A 635 -17.14 7.96 -13.50
C LEU A 635 -17.00 8.91 -12.31
N ALA A 636 -17.56 8.56 -11.14
CA ALA A 636 -17.46 9.38 -9.94
C ALA A 636 -16.02 9.47 -9.41
N VAL A 637 -15.24 8.38 -9.47
CA VAL A 637 -13.82 8.41 -9.12
C VAL A 637 -13.02 9.21 -10.15
N ALA A 638 -13.23 8.97 -11.45
CA ALA A 638 -12.54 9.70 -12.52
C ALA A 638 -12.79 11.22 -12.44
N GLU A 639 -14.05 11.66 -12.29
CA GLU A 639 -14.41 13.07 -12.13
C GLU A 639 -13.72 13.69 -10.91
N PHE A 640 -13.76 12.99 -9.78
CA PHE A 640 -13.20 13.52 -8.55
C PHE A 640 -11.68 13.70 -8.66
N LEU A 641 -10.97 12.73 -9.26
CA LEU A 641 -9.53 12.81 -9.48
C LEU A 641 -9.14 13.89 -10.51
N ALA A 642 -10.06 14.27 -11.40
CA ALA A 642 -9.82 15.26 -12.46
C ALA A 642 -9.98 16.75 -12.03
N ARG A 643 -10.32 17.04 -10.77
CA ARG A 643 -10.61 18.42 -10.32
C ARG A 643 -9.40 19.37 -10.45
N GLU A 644 -9.66 20.65 -10.74
CA GLU A 644 -8.71 21.68 -11.20
C GLU A 644 -7.47 21.92 -10.29
N GLY A 645 -7.52 21.53 -9.01
CA GLY A 645 -6.34 21.50 -8.12
C GLY A 645 -5.31 20.41 -8.46
N ARG A 646 -5.67 19.42 -9.28
CA ARG A 646 -4.96 18.14 -9.44
C ARG A 646 -4.33 17.88 -10.80
N THR A 647 -4.67 18.68 -11.81
CA THR A 647 -4.07 18.56 -13.15
C THR A 647 -3.83 19.90 -13.86
N ASP A 648 -2.90 19.87 -14.81
CA ASP A 648 -2.32 21.01 -15.51
C ASP A 648 -3.34 21.66 -16.48
N CYS A 649 -3.95 22.78 -16.10
CA CYS A 649 -4.89 23.54 -16.95
C CYS A 649 -4.17 24.55 -17.86
N ARG A 650 -3.08 24.15 -18.53
CA ARG A 650 -2.33 25.06 -19.43
C ARG A 650 -2.96 25.26 -20.82
N GLU A 651 -4.00 24.51 -21.19
CA GLU A 651 -4.68 24.63 -22.51
C GLU A 651 -6.12 25.18 -22.46
N LYS A 652 -6.37 26.22 -21.67
CA LYS A 652 -7.57 27.06 -21.86
C LYS A 652 -7.20 28.38 -22.54
N THR A 653 -6.63 28.32 -23.74
CA THR A 653 -6.83 29.41 -24.70
C THR A 653 -8.30 29.36 -25.11
N ARG A 654 -9.10 30.26 -24.54
CA ARG A 654 -10.46 30.52 -25.05
C ARG A 654 -10.32 30.99 -26.52
N PRO A 655 -11.18 30.49 -27.43
CA PRO A 655 -11.28 31.08 -28.76
C PRO A 655 -11.72 32.55 -28.69
#